data_AF-A0AAD6I949-F1
#
_entry.id   AF-A0AAD6I949-F1
#
_cell.length_a   1.000
_cell.length_b   1.000
_cell.length_c   1.000
_cell.angle_alpha   90.00
_cell.angle_beta   90.00
_cell.angle_gamma   90.00
#
_symmetry.space_group_name_H-M   'P 1'
#
loop_
_entity.id
_entity.type
_entity.pdbx_description
1 polymer ?
#
loop_
_entity_poly.entity_id
_entity_poly.type
_entity_poly.pdbx_seq_one_letter_code
_entity_poly.pdbx_strand_id
1 'polypeptide(L)'
;MPRMFFPPSLILFSVLAQLHSANGSGDYFVVGDLGQYTTNGVPTPTLSGSVIEVSALGSPTEDGILLYLSPDMQSSLKSTMDSSCDTQIDSRCYTAVMNFLEDANNVIESHNANKRELQERNGGLLGAGAMLIAGLLFPLIYEGDHVVPVPIKIPAEQLEESFELETATAIIIVTDDSTQSMTVTAPPEQNKATGSPATITTFASAGNGGSKGDVNIKLDAAVAAHLQKLLSSSDNSNCDVGDDFFKKLQSRALDLSNVICGAQNILADGIDRGGFPDWLLMKPTGLPWTSAEVVAAVNTVAQWALTQATFLNPTITQTQLNGLAVGAFALSWVYFNNGAIKPDNIIPSASLQGDPSITSCTQQTATECGLQRKNTYSTTATYTQTAEDSVPTDSSDGNGQQVAVASYINPLGDPSAWEHLIDDYPSDKMPILIANVVNGPDSTVNDDWTNVIKRASASGKTVLGYVRTGYLGVSDQKFLTRLGSGDLADWTAQIEQDIDMWYTLYGSDIGGIFFDEGWPECGDNDKYVDLYKYINDYTKRTHPGAYTILNPGSPMASCFEDSMDTLLTFELSYDAYVNSYTPNDWIPKDPRKLWHIIYNVPDSAIDEVITLSKKRGAGFIQLTDDLLPNPYDNLPADSYIKKILDAVDGGALLNEDASSWQSGISAGAVSGLTVVTSEYTSAQLSWYPASGALGYHVYSGNTVVASVPNTMTQITLGSLTPGASHDFHVSAVGGGGDLGSSSSTVTVVTDSLPNGKTVTNWHSTPQEGSTIIKADILVPYAFVRLYLWDSVGCDFDTDPGWSVNFEVDKYVCTHYMVEGTTIYKYSGTLPKGSTAPPWAWTSMSTITLDITDYTYTWTLPLGTLTTDTSKFVIQTQGYNVQGNFVEPDASDYDCEGSTMCSTPDMLKWCDHAVNYLHRDDDPFYNTNGAASQTRNCWGDQTRGCGVFVQGTNCSISGNDMWNDYQNIRKIGGCNKCGTYHRGNGCLVTIDYVYQCNNHD
;
A
#
# COMPACT_ATOMS: atom_id res chain seq x y z
N MET A 1 5.99 9.10 41.35
CA MET A 1 6.59 8.99 40.01
C MET A 1 6.98 7.55 39.84
N PRO A 2 6.49 6.81 38.82
CA PRO A 2 6.96 5.45 38.62
C PRO A 2 8.40 5.53 38.09
N ARG A 3 9.31 4.81 38.75
CA ARG A 3 10.65 4.54 38.22
C ARG A 3 10.47 3.59 37.03
N MET A 4 10.85 4.02 35.84
CA MET A 4 10.89 3.14 34.68
C MET A 4 12.13 2.26 34.78
N PHE A 5 11.94 0.94 34.75
CA PHE A 5 13.02 -0.04 34.65
C PHE A 5 12.87 -0.71 33.29
N PHE A 6 13.67 -0.27 32.31
CA PHE A 6 13.70 -0.87 30.98
C PHE A 6 15.11 -1.41 30.70
N PRO A 7 15.26 -2.67 30.24
CA PRO A 7 16.46 -3.10 29.56
C PRO A 7 16.58 -2.36 28.21
N PRO A 8 17.74 -1.81 27.84
CA PRO A 8 17.93 -1.08 26.58
C PRO A 8 17.48 -1.85 25.33
N SER A 9 17.74 -3.16 25.33
CA SER A 9 17.39 -4.10 24.24
C SER A 9 15.89 -4.35 24.06
N LEU A 10 15.05 -3.99 25.06
CA LEU A 10 13.60 -4.15 25.00
C LEU A 10 12.89 -2.93 24.38
N ILE A 11 13.55 -1.77 24.35
CA ILE A 11 12.99 -0.53 23.79
C ILE A 11 13.19 -0.46 22.28
N LEU A 12 14.28 -1.00 21.72
CA LEU A 12 14.45 -1.06 20.26
C LEU A 12 13.54 -2.10 19.58
N PHE A 13 13.10 -3.14 20.32
CA PHE A 13 12.24 -4.19 19.76
C PHE A 13 10.81 -3.74 19.43
N SER A 14 10.26 -2.72 20.13
CA SER A 14 8.98 -2.12 19.75
C SER A 14 9.10 -1.15 18.57
N VAL A 15 10.32 -0.86 18.08
CA VAL A 15 10.56 0.13 17.03
C VAL A 15 11.22 -0.45 15.76
N LEU A 16 11.80 -1.65 15.83
CA LEU A 16 12.05 -2.47 14.63
C LEU A 16 10.75 -2.75 13.82
N ALA A 17 9.58 -2.57 14.43
CA ALA A 17 8.26 -2.65 13.79
C ALA A 17 7.81 -1.38 13.05
N GLN A 18 8.56 -0.27 13.11
CA GLN A 18 8.16 1.01 12.49
C GLN A 18 9.23 1.66 11.58
N LEU A 19 10.49 1.18 11.55
CA LEU A 19 11.55 1.81 10.76
C LEU A 19 12.51 0.79 10.13
N HIS A 20 12.68 0.93 8.82
CA HIS A 20 13.71 0.40 7.91
C HIS A 20 13.66 -1.06 7.44
N SER A 21 13.62 -1.15 6.11
CA SER A 21 14.11 -2.24 5.27
C SER A 21 15.62 -2.43 5.42
N ALA A 22 16.04 -3.63 5.83
CA ALA A 22 17.44 -4.04 5.72
C ALA A 22 17.79 -4.26 4.24
N ASN A 23 18.63 -3.40 3.66
CA ASN A 23 19.36 -3.68 2.43
C ASN A 23 20.86 -3.68 2.74
N GLY A 24 21.49 -4.83 2.55
CA GLY A 24 22.93 -4.98 2.72
C GLY A 24 23.70 -4.21 1.66
N SER A 25 24.31 -3.10 2.05
CA SER A 25 25.41 -2.48 1.33
C SER A 25 26.37 -1.79 2.33
N GLY A 26 27.33 -2.55 2.87
CA GLY A 26 28.50 -2.08 3.63
C GLY A 26 28.28 -0.95 4.63
N ASP A 27 28.05 -1.29 5.90
CA ASP A 27 27.69 -0.35 6.97
C ASP A 27 28.91 0.45 7.49
N TYR A 28 28.98 1.75 7.22
CA TYR A 28 29.97 2.68 7.79
C TYR A 28 29.23 3.77 8.58
N PHE A 29 29.59 4.01 9.84
CA PHE A 29 29.01 5.07 10.68
C PHE A 29 30.00 6.21 10.83
N VAL A 30 29.62 7.42 10.41
CA VAL A 30 30.52 8.59 10.39
C VAL A 30 30.25 9.45 11.62
N VAL A 31 31.25 9.52 12.52
CA VAL A 31 31.13 10.25 13.81
C VAL A 31 31.30 11.77 13.63
N GLY A 32 31.91 12.24 12.55
CA GLY A 32 32.18 13.68 12.35
C GLY A 32 33.11 14.29 13.41
N ASP A 33 33.05 15.61 13.60
CA ASP A 33 33.85 16.35 14.59
C ASP A 33 33.39 16.05 16.03
N LEU A 34 34.28 15.51 16.88
CA LEU A 34 33.99 15.19 18.29
C LEU A 34 33.52 16.41 19.10
N GLY A 35 33.87 17.63 18.68
CA GLY A 35 33.41 18.88 19.28
C GLY A 35 31.88 19.03 19.27
N GLN A 36 31.18 18.43 18.31
CA GLN A 36 29.72 18.51 18.18
C GLN A 36 28.96 17.80 19.31
N TYR A 37 29.60 16.82 19.96
CA TYR A 37 29.01 16.06 21.06
C TYR A 37 29.28 16.65 22.44
N THR A 38 30.03 17.75 22.50
CA THR A 38 30.33 18.46 23.74
C THR A 38 29.37 19.64 23.94
N THR A 39 29.10 19.98 25.19
CA THR A 39 28.34 21.20 25.51
C THR A 39 29.12 22.09 26.47
N ASN A 40 29.28 23.36 26.11
CA ASN A 40 29.86 24.36 27.00
C ASN A 40 28.75 25.01 27.84
N GLY A 41 28.64 24.62 29.12
CA GLY A 41 27.90 25.38 30.12
C GLY A 41 26.43 24.99 30.37
N VAL A 42 26.02 23.74 30.10
CA VAL A 42 24.70 23.25 30.51
C VAL A 42 24.75 22.78 31.97
N PRO A 43 23.87 23.27 32.87
CA PRO A 43 23.86 22.85 34.27
C PRO A 43 23.54 21.36 34.44
N THR A 44 24.43 20.60 35.08
CA THR A 44 24.21 19.17 35.37
C THR A 44 23.13 18.98 36.44
N PRO A 45 22.10 18.16 36.21
CA PRO A 45 21.11 17.80 37.23
C PRO A 45 21.76 17.02 38.39
N THR A 46 21.16 17.10 39.58
CA THR A 46 21.68 16.40 40.76
C THR A 46 21.23 14.93 40.74
N LEU A 47 22.09 14.05 40.25
CA LEU A 47 21.86 12.61 40.11
C LEU A 47 22.58 11.80 41.22
N SER A 48 22.00 10.68 41.66
CA SER A 48 22.60 9.78 42.67
C SER A 48 22.27 8.31 42.40
N GLY A 49 23.17 7.37 42.70
CA GLY A 49 23.00 5.95 42.36
C GLY A 49 23.37 5.66 40.90
N SER A 50 23.08 4.46 40.38
CA SER A 50 23.39 4.10 38.99
C SER A 50 22.34 4.63 38.01
N VAL A 51 22.37 5.94 37.72
CA VAL A 51 21.36 6.62 36.88
C VAL A 51 21.99 7.26 35.63
N ILE A 52 21.38 6.97 34.47
CA ILE A 52 21.56 7.69 33.20
C ILE A 52 20.32 8.56 33.00
N GLU A 53 20.50 9.88 32.85
CA GLU A 53 19.39 10.78 32.53
C GLU A 53 19.47 11.23 31.06
N VAL A 54 18.34 11.16 30.35
CA VAL A 54 18.21 11.67 28.98
C VAL A 54 17.26 12.87 28.97
N SER A 55 17.71 13.98 28.41
CA SER A 55 16.97 15.24 28.35
C SER A 55 17.15 15.94 26.99
N ALA A 56 16.44 17.04 26.74
CA ALA A 56 16.60 17.86 25.53
C ALA A 56 16.43 19.36 25.89
N LEU A 57 17.21 20.25 25.26
CA LEU A 57 17.08 21.70 25.42
C LEU A 57 16.21 22.28 24.28
N GLY A 58 14.96 21.83 24.17
CA GLY A 58 14.07 22.23 23.06
C GLY A 58 13.47 21.02 22.34
N SER A 59 13.23 21.13 21.03
CA SER A 59 12.66 20.04 20.23
C SER A 59 13.74 19.00 19.95
N PRO A 60 13.55 17.71 20.31
CA PRO A 60 14.53 16.66 20.03
C PRO A 60 14.88 16.50 18.55
N THR A 61 13.95 16.83 17.65
CA THR A 61 14.14 16.73 16.18
C THR A 61 14.97 17.87 15.60
N GLU A 62 15.13 18.98 16.32
CA GLU A 62 15.88 20.15 15.86
C GLU A 62 17.17 20.33 16.69
N ASP A 63 17.11 20.14 18.00
CA ASP A 63 18.18 20.47 18.95
C ASP A 63 19.03 19.26 19.38
N GLY A 64 18.55 18.03 19.11
CA GLY A 64 19.14 16.79 19.61
C GLY A 64 18.88 16.55 21.10
N ILE A 65 19.51 15.53 21.67
CA ILE A 65 19.34 15.14 23.08
C ILE A 65 20.63 15.26 23.89
N LEU A 66 20.48 15.33 25.20
CA LEU A 66 21.55 15.41 26.19
C LEU A 66 21.50 14.16 27.08
N LEU A 67 22.65 13.50 27.22
CA LEU A 67 22.83 12.34 28.09
C LEU A 67 23.70 12.68 29.29
N TYR A 68 23.17 12.46 30.49
CA TYR A 68 23.83 12.70 31.76
C TYR A 68 24.10 11.39 32.48
N LEU A 69 25.27 11.28 33.10
CA LEU A 69 25.63 10.17 33.98
C LEU A 69 25.72 10.66 35.42
N SER A 70 25.22 9.88 36.37
CA SER A 70 25.45 10.15 37.79
C SER A 70 26.96 10.08 38.14
N PRO A 71 27.40 10.71 39.25
CA PRO A 71 28.80 10.63 39.68
C PRO A 71 29.31 9.20 39.90
N ASP A 72 28.44 8.30 40.37
CA ASP A 72 28.76 6.87 40.59
C ASP A 72 28.95 6.13 39.25
N MET A 73 28.11 6.44 38.25
CA MET A 73 28.25 5.88 36.90
C MET A 73 29.47 6.44 36.18
N GLN A 74 29.77 7.74 36.30
CA GLN A 74 30.98 8.33 35.72
C GLN A 74 32.24 7.67 36.28
N SER A 75 32.29 7.45 37.60
CA SER A 75 33.41 6.79 38.27
C SER A 75 33.56 5.33 37.82
N SER A 76 32.44 4.62 37.66
CA SER A 76 32.43 3.22 37.24
C SER A 76 32.79 3.05 35.77
N LEU A 77 32.23 3.90 34.89
CA LEU A 77 32.57 3.95 33.47
C LEU A 77 34.05 4.28 33.28
N LYS A 78 34.59 5.25 34.03
CA LYS A 78 36.02 5.55 34.04
C LYS A 78 36.84 4.33 34.43
N SER A 79 36.46 3.60 35.48
CA SER A 79 37.14 2.36 35.87
C SER A 79 37.05 1.27 34.78
N THR A 80 35.93 1.18 34.07
CA THR A 80 35.76 0.28 32.92
C THR A 80 36.70 0.66 31.77
N MET A 81 36.79 1.94 31.43
CA MET A 81 37.69 2.44 30.39
C MET A 81 39.17 2.29 30.77
N ASP A 82 39.56 2.66 31.99
CA ASP A 82 40.94 2.46 32.51
C ASP A 82 41.36 0.98 32.48
N SER A 83 40.44 0.05 32.69
CA SER A 83 40.77 -1.39 32.72
C SER A 83 40.70 -2.08 31.35
N SER A 84 39.90 -1.55 30.43
CA SER A 84 39.52 -2.25 29.18
C SER A 84 39.89 -1.51 27.90
N CYS A 85 40.27 -0.23 27.98
CA CYS A 85 40.58 0.66 26.84
C CYS A 85 42.00 1.25 26.86
N ASP A 86 42.85 0.82 27.81
CA ASP A 86 44.13 1.45 28.21
C ASP A 86 45.27 1.48 27.15
N THR A 87 45.09 0.86 25.98
CA THR A 87 46.15 0.75 24.94
C THR A 87 45.69 1.02 23.50
N GLN A 88 44.40 0.89 23.21
CA GLN A 88 43.75 1.17 21.92
C GLN A 88 42.23 1.03 22.08
N ILE A 89 41.43 1.78 21.32
CA ILE A 89 40.00 1.53 21.20
C ILE A 89 39.81 0.41 20.17
N ASP A 90 39.46 -0.79 20.65
CA ASP A 90 39.17 -1.96 19.83
C ASP A 90 37.83 -2.60 20.23
N SER A 91 37.44 -3.70 19.55
CA SER A 91 36.18 -4.40 19.85
C SER A 91 36.06 -4.82 21.33
N ARG A 92 37.16 -5.05 22.05
CA ARG A 92 37.12 -5.41 23.47
C ARG A 92 36.79 -4.20 24.34
N CYS A 93 37.41 -3.05 24.06
CA CYS A 93 37.09 -1.79 24.73
C CYS A 93 35.61 -1.42 24.53
N TYR A 94 35.14 -1.46 23.28
CA TYR A 94 33.74 -1.15 22.93
C TYR A 94 32.76 -2.10 23.64
N THR A 95 33.01 -3.41 23.59
CA THR A 95 32.17 -4.41 24.27
C THR A 95 32.11 -4.18 25.78
N ALA A 96 33.22 -3.80 26.41
CA ALA A 96 33.26 -3.53 27.84
C ALA A 96 32.41 -2.30 28.23
N VAL A 97 32.43 -1.24 27.41
CA VAL A 97 31.63 -0.03 27.62
C VAL A 97 30.14 -0.30 27.38
N MET A 98 29.78 -1.02 26.32
CA MET A 98 28.38 -1.41 26.06
C MET A 98 27.83 -2.30 27.16
N ASN A 99 28.58 -3.32 27.60
CA ASN A 99 28.18 -4.17 28.74
C ASN A 99 27.97 -3.36 30.02
N PHE A 100 28.76 -2.31 30.22
CA PHE A 100 28.60 -1.42 31.37
C PHE A 100 27.33 -0.58 31.25
N LEU A 101 27.02 -0.02 30.06
CA LEU A 101 25.81 0.80 29.83
C LEU A 101 24.53 -0.04 29.90
N GLU A 102 24.58 -1.29 29.44
CA GLU A 102 23.46 -2.23 29.38
C GLU A 102 23.27 -3.08 30.66
N ASP A 103 24.08 -2.86 31.70
CA ASP A 103 23.99 -3.61 32.94
C ASP A 103 22.58 -3.47 33.56
N ALA A 104 21.99 -4.61 33.94
CA ALA A 104 20.62 -4.70 34.46
C ALA A 104 20.38 -3.90 35.76
N ASN A 105 21.42 -3.37 36.40
CA ASN A 105 21.34 -2.51 37.58
C ASN A 105 21.32 -1.00 37.25
N ASN A 106 21.52 -0.61 35.99
CA ASN A 106 21.43 0.78 35.57
C ASN A 106 19.97 1.22 35.42
N VAL A 107 19.69 2.45 35.83
CA VAL A 107 18.34 3.05 35.75
C VAL A 107 18.37 4.21 34.76
N ILE A 108 17.46 4.21 33.79
CA ILE A 108 17.32 5.29 32.82
C ILE A 108 16.17 6.20 33.28
N GLU A 109 16.45 7.48 33.47
CA GLU A 109 15.46 8.50 33.85
C GLU A 109 15.30 9.54 32.72
N SER A 110 14.08 10.02 32.49
CA SER A 110 13.80 11.11 31.54
C SER A 110 13.11 12.27 32.25
N HIS A 111 13.67 13.48 32.12
CA HIS A 111 13.15 14.67 32.77
C HIS A 111 13.27 15.94 31.88
N ASN A 112 12.22 16.79 31.93
CA ASN A 112 12.18 18.18 31.47
C ASN A 112 12.14 18.54 29.96
N ALA A 113 11.56 17.70 29.09
CA ALA A 113 10.99 18.21 27.82
C ALA A 113 9.46 18.15 27.89
N ASN A 114 8.77 19.15 27.31
CA ASN A 114 7.32 19.25 27.32
C ASN A 114 6.70 17.89 26.99
N LYS A 115 5.91 17.34 27.92
CA LYS A 115 5.29 16.01 27.79
C LYS A 115 4.45 15.82 26.52
N ARG A 116 4.17 16.88 25.75
CA ARG A 116 3.46 16.79 24.47
C ARG A 116 4.34 16.39 23.28
N GLU A 117 5.61 16.78 23.23
CA GLU A 117 6.47 16.55 22.04
C GLU A 117 7.26 15.23 22.14
N LEU A 118 7.71 14.84 23.35
CA LEU A 118 8.27 13.49 23.59
C LEU A 118 7.21 12.39 23.70
N GLN A 119 5.91 12.72 23.62
CA GLN A 119 4.84 11.73 23.52
C GLN A 119 4.50 11.37 22.08
N GLU A 120 4.85 12.23 21.09
CA GLU A 120 4.66 11.93 19.67
C GLU A 120 5.71 10.95 19.12
N ARG A 121 6.89 10.86 19.75
CA ARG A 121 7.85 9.75 19.58
C ARG A 121 8.29 9.24 20.94
N ASN A 122 8.03 7.96 21.24
CA ASN A 122 8.34 7.27 22.49
C ASN A 122 9.67 7.73 23.13
N GLY A 123 9.64 8.48 24.24
CA GLY A 123 10.86 8.99 24.90
C GLY A 123 11.91 7.94 25.33
N GLY A 124 11.56 6.65 25.35
CA GLY A 124 12.53 5.55 25.47
C GLY A 124 13.39 5.35 24.22
N LEU A 125 12.82 5.55 23.02
CA LEU A 125 13.46 5.33 21.72
C LEU A 125 14.68 6.23 21.53
N LEU A 126 14.51 7.52 21.81
CA LEU A 126 15.59 8.50 21.70
C LEU A 126 16.70 8.20 22.71
N GLY A 127 16.36 7.72 23.91
CA GLY A 127 17.34 7.35 24.94
C GLY A 127 18.18 6.12 24.57
N ALA A 128 17.63 5.16 23.83
CA ALA A 128 18.35 3.94 23.46
C ALA A 128 19.32 4.16 22.29
N GLY A 129 18.91 4.91 21.25
CA GLY A 129 19.84 5.41 20.22
C GLY A 129 20.94 6.27 20.83
N ALA A 130 20.60 7.11 21.82
CA ALA A 130 21.56 7.88 22.61
C ALA A 130 22.66 7.01 23.22
N MET A 131 22.29 5.87 23.78
CA MET A 131 23.21 4.97 24.49
C MET A 131 24.14 4.22 23.54
N LEU A 132 23.64 3.79 22.37
CA LEU A 132 24.46 3.16 21.34
C LEU A 132 25.54 4.12 20.83
N ILE A 133 25.15 5.36 20.49
CA ILE A 133 26.10 6.39 20.08
C ILE A 133 27.05 6.75 21.23
N ALA A 134 26.53 6.91 22.46
CA ALA A 134 27.35 7.21 23.62
C ALA A 134 28.38 6.10 23.91
N GLY A 135 28.04 4.82 23.70
CA GLY A 135 28.98 3.70 23.80
C GLY A 135 30.13 3.76 22.79
N LEU A 136 29.90 4.34 21.61
CA LEU A 136 30.95 4.64 20.62
C LEU A 136 31.77 5.88 21.01
N LEU A 137 31.10 6.94 21.49
CA LEU A 137 31.71 8.22 21.81
C LEU A 137 32.54 8.21 23.09
N PHE A 138 32.13 7.49 24.14
CA PHE A 138 32.84 7.47 25.42
C PHE A 138 34.30 7.02 25.27
N PRO A 139 34.62 5.90 24.59
CA PRO A 139 36.01 5.54 24.32
C PRO A 139 36.76 6.59 23.49
N LEU A 140 36.14 7.10 22.41
CA LEU A 140 36.77 8.03 21.46
C LEU A 140 37.17 9.36 22.12
N ILE A 141 36.28 9.92 22.95
CA ILE A 141 36.55 11.16 23.67
C ILE A 141 37.52 10.93 24.84
N TYR A 142 37.45 9.76 25.48
CA TYR A 142 38.34 9.40 26.58
C TYR A 142 39.82 9.25 26.16
N GLU A 143 40.09 8.78 24.94
CA GLU A 143 41.46 8.71 24.39
C GLU A 143 42.06 10.11 24.14
N GLY A 144 41.23 11.10 23.79
CA GLY A 144 41.67 12.48 23.51
C GLY A 144 41.96 13.33 24.75
N ASP A 145 41.09 13.27 25.78
CA ASP A 145 41.12 14.19 26.93
C ASP A 145 41.15 13.50 28.33
N HIS A 146 41.06 12.16 28.39
CA HIS A 146 41.01 11.34 29.63
C HIS A 146 39.92 11.73 30.67
N VAL A 147 38.92 12.48 30.23
CA VAL A 147 37.78 12.92 31.04
C VAL A 147 36.49 12.48 30.34
N VAL A 148 35.54 11.93 31.10
CA VAL A 148 34.21 11.59 30.57
C VAL A 148 33.37 12.87 30.50
N PRO A 149 33.04 13.40 29.32
CA PRO A 149 32.23 14.61 29.21
C PRO A 149 30.79 14.31 29.63
N VAL A 150 30.23 15.16 30.49
CA VAL A 150 28.82 15.09 30.90
C VAL A 150 28.23 16.51 30.95
N PRO A 151 27.12 16.80 30.24
CA PRO A 151 26.40 15.88 29.36
C PRO A 151 27.11 15.66 28.01
N ILE A 152 26.81 14.52 27.39
CA ILE A 152 27.05 14.32 25.95
C ILE A 152 25.83 14.86 25.20
N LYS A 153 26.05 15.74 24.22
CA LYS A 153 25.02 16.13 23.27
C LYS A 153 25.04 15.17 22.10
N ILE A 154 23.88 14.71 21.67
CA ILE A 154 23.74 13.87 20.48
C ILE A 154 22.83 14.61 19.51
N PRO A 155 23.36 15.09 18.37
CA PRO A 155 22.56 15.78 17.35
C PRO A 155 21.39 14.93 16.84
N ALA A 156 20.32 15.58 16.38
CA ALA A 156 19.13 14.90 15.86
C ALA A 156 19.44 13.97 14.66
N GLU A 157 20.29 14.43 13.75
CA GLU A 157 20.75 13.66 12.58
C GLU A 157 21.49 12.37 12.98
N GLN A 158 22.37 12.46 13.99
CA GLN A 158 23.13 11.31 14.51
C GLN A 158 22.25 10.31 15.28
N LEU A 159 21.14 10.78 15.87
CA LEU A 159 20.13 9.90 16.45
C LEU A 159 19.42 9.07 15.40
N GLU A 160 19.14 9.63 14.22
CA GLU A 160 18.47 8.91 13.14
C GLU A 160 19.38 7.87 12.49
N GLU A 161 20.69 8.12 12.41
CA GLU A 161 21.68 7.15 11.92
C GLU A 161 21.99 6.02 12.91
N SER A 162 21.74 6.24 14.22
CA SER A 162 22.09 5.24 15.25
C SER A 162 21.27 3.95 15.20
N PHE A 163 20.16 3.94 14.48
CA PHE A 163 19.33 2.76 14.30
C PHE A 163 19.99 1.72 13.38
N GLU A 164 20.96 2.11 12.56
CA GLU A 164 21.75 1.18 11.75
C GLU A 164 22.82 0.42 12.57
N LEU A 165 23.25 0.99 13.71
CA LEU A 165 24.31 0.43 14.56
C LEU A 165 23.92 -0.90 15.25
N GLU A 166 22.63 -1.11 15.53
CA GLU A 166 22.14 -2.32 16.23
C GLU A 166 22.06 -3.54 15.30
N THR A 167 21.92 -3.32 13.99
CA THR A 167 21.79 -4.38 12.99
C THR A 167 23.09 -4.68 12.23
N ALA A 168 24.11 -3.84 12.43
CA ALA A 168 25.40 -3.92 11.76
C ALA A 168 26.25 -5.08 12.32
N THR A 169 26.84 -5.88 11.42
CA THR A 169 27.76 -6.96 11.82
C THR A 169 29.19 -6.46 12.10
N ALA A 170 29.51 -5.26 11.60
CA ALA A 170 30.72 -4.52 11.88
C ALA A 170 30.41 -3.03 11.73
N ILE A 171 30.86 -2.22 12.69
CA ILE A 171 30.72 -0.76 12.69
C ILE A 171 32.08 -0.20 12.29
N ILE A 172 32.15 0.52 11.17
CA ILE A 172 33.36 1.21 10.75
C ILE A 172 33.20 2.69 11.10
N ILE A 173 33.99 3.14 12.08
CA ILE A 173 33.98 4.53 12.54
C ILE A 173 34.99 5.33 11.71
N VAL A 174 34.52 6.40 11.09
CA VAL A 174 35.34 7.37 10.36
C VAL A 174 35.20 8.73 11.05
N THR A 175 36.33 9.29 11.50
CA THR A 175 36.41 10.67 12.01
C THR A 175 36.93 11.61 10.90
N ASP A 176 36.57 12.89 10.95
CA ASP A 176 36.85 13.89 9.89
C ASP A 176 38.35 14.06 9.56
N ASP A 177 39.26 13.60 10.42
CA ASP A 177 40.70 13.69 10.22
C ASP A 177 41.28 12.65 9.22
N SER A 178 40.44 11.94 8.47
CA SER A 178 40.76 11.13 7.27
C SER A 178 41.91 10.11 7.38
N THR A 179 42.39 9.79 8.59
CA THR A 179 43.63 9.02 8.78
C THR A 179 43.51 7.82 9.71
N GLN A 180 42.37 7.60 10.37
CA GLN A 180 42.14 6.36 11.13
C GLN A 180 40.67 5.90 11.04
N SER A 181 40.45 4.85 10.26
CA SER A 181 39.21 4.07 10.31
C SER A 181 39.38 2.93 11.33
N MET A 182 38.52 2.86 12.35
CA MET A 182 38.47 1.70 13.24
C MET A 182 37.27 0.82 12.89
N THR A 183 37.47 -0.50 12.90
CA THR A 183 36.39 -1.47 12.70
C THR A 183 36.12 -2.18 14.02
N VAL A 184 34.89 -2.07 14.49
CA VAL A 184 34.41 -2.65 15.74
C VAL A 184 33.34 -3.68 15.40
N THR A 185 33.44 -4.89 15.93
CA THR A 185 32.37 -5.89 15.78
C THR A 185 31.27 -5.60 16.78
N ALA A 186 30.01 -5.47 16.32
CA ALA A 186 28.88 -5.29 17.23
C ALA A 186 28.73 -6.50 18.17
N PRO A 187 28.48 -6.29 19.48
CA PRO A 187 28.32 -7.39 20.42
C PRO A 187 27.04 -8.20 20.10
N PRO A 188 27.05 -9.54 20.28
CA PRO A 188 25.83 -10.34 20.14
C PRO A 188 24.82 -10.01 21.25
N GLU A 189 23.53 -9.95 20.92
CA GLU A 189 22.43 -9.68 21.87
C GLU A 189 22.45 -10.67 23.07
N GLN A 190 22.67 -10.19 24.31
CA GLN A 190 22.94 -11.09 25.46
C GLN A 190 21.80 -11.23 26.50
N ASN A 191 20.63 -10.62 26.32
CA ASN A 191 19.57 -10.60 27.35
C ASN A 191 18.31 -11.42 27.01
N LYS A 192 18.45 -12.54 26.26
CA LYS A 192 17.31 -13.38 25.85
C LYS A 192 17.14 -14.61 26.74
N ALA A 193 15.90 -15.05 26.98
CA ALA A 193 15.64 -16.28 27.71
C ALA A 193 16.15 -17.52 26.95
N THR A 194 17.14 -18.22 27.50
CA THR A 194 17.58 -19.53 27.00
C THR A 194 17.21 -20.64 27.98
N GLY A 195 16.58 -21.71 27.51
CA GLY A 195 16.21 -22.84 28.35
C GLY A 195 15.68 -24.03 27.56
N SER A 196 15.35 -25.12 28.28
CA SER A 196 14.88 -26.36 27.66
C SER A 196 13.48 -26.20 27.05
N PRO A 197 13.14 -26.95 25.99
CA PRO A 197 11.82 -26.93 25.39
C PRO A 197 10.67 -27.05 26.40
N ALA A 198 9.61 -26.25 26.25
CA ALA A 198 8.45 -26.35 27.12
C ALA A 198 7.79 -27.74 26.97
N THR A 199 7.36 -28.33 28.08
CA THR A 199 6.64 -29.62 28.06
C THR A 199 5.15 -29.38 28.30
N ILE A 200 4.30 -29.85 27.39
CA ILE A 200 2.85 -29.71 27.50
C ILE A 200 2.26 -31.06 27.95
N THR A 201 1.49 -31.07 29.03
CA THR A 201 0.85 -32.29 29.56
C THR A 201 -0.61 -32.03 29.92
N THR A 202 -1.52 -32.88 29.43
CA THR A 202 -2.93 -32.87 29.85
C THR A 202 -3.14 -33.68 31.13
N PHE A 203 -3.87 -33.15 32.10
CA PHE A 203 -4.19 -33.85 33.35
C PHE A 203 -5.19 -34.99 33.10
N ALA A 204 -4.74 -36.24 33.25
CA ALA A 204 -5.60 -37.42 33.14
C ALA A 204 -6.57 -37.61 34.34
N SER A 205 -6.27 -36.98 35.47
CA SER A 205 -7.05 -36.98 36.71
C SER A 205 -6.71 -35.73 37.55
N ALA A 206 -7.58 -35.34 38.49
CA ALA A 206 -7.32 -34.21 39.37
C ALA A 206 -6.05 -34.41 40.22
N GLY A 207 -5.15 -33.44 40.22
CA GLY A 207 -3.85 -33.48 40.92
C GLY A 207 -3.00 -32.25 40.64
N ASN A 208 -2.05 -31.90 41.52
CA ASN A 208 -1.16 -30.72 41.40
C ASN A 208 -1.86 -29.38 41.07
N GLY A 209 -3.09 -29.18 41.57
CA GLY A 209 -3.85 -27.95 41.37
C GLY A 209 -4.68 -27.89 40.07
N GLY A 210 -4.58 -28.90 39.19
CA GLY A 210 -5.37 -29.01 37.96
C GLY A 210 -6.51 -30.04 38.03
N SER A 211 -7.55 -29.84 37.22
CA SER A 211 -8.66 -30.77 37.01
C SER A 211 -8.40 -31.69 35.82
N LYS A 212 -9.15 -32.81 35.74
CA LYS A 212 -9.07 -33.71 34.58
C LYS A 212 -9.40 -32.93 33.30
N GLY A 213 -8.51 -32.99 32.31
CA GLY A 213 -8.64 -32.31 31.02
C GLY A 213 -7.83 -31.01 30.92
N ASP A 214 -7.41 -30.42 32.05
CA ASP A 214 -6.61 -29.19 32.02
C ASP A 214 -5.25 -29.46 31.38
N VAL A 215 -4.63 -28.41 30.82
CA VAL A 215 -3.31 -28.49 30.17
C VAL A 215 -2.28 -27.78 31.05
N ASN A 216 -1.17 -28.44 31.36
CA ASN A 216 -0.01 -27.85 32.03
C ASN A 216 1.10 -27.56 31.02
N ILE A 217 1.59 -26.32 30.98
CA ILE A 217 2.79 -25.91 30.25
C ILE A 217 3.92 -25.80 31.26
N LYS A 218 4.88 -26.73 31.17
CA LYS A 218 6.04 -26.77 32.06
C LYS A 218 7.23 -26.07 31.44
N LEU A 219 7.77 -25.08 32.14
CA LEU A 219 8.93 -24.29 31.75
C LEU A 219 10.14 -24.60 32.65
N ASP A 220 11.35 -24.35 32.12
CA ASP A 220 12.54 -24.26 32.96
C ASP A 220 12.38 -23.12 33.99
N ALA A 221 12.91 -23.31 35.21
CA ALA A 221 12.74 -22.34 36.29
C ALA A 221 13.37 -20.97 35.96
N ALA A 222 14.48 -20.94 35.21
CA ALA A 222 15.11 -19.70 34.77
C ALA A 222 14.26 -18.99 33.71
N VAL A 223 13.72 -19.73 32.74
CA VAL A 223 12.81 -19.18 31.71
C VAL A 223 11.54 -18.64 32.36
N ALA A 224 10.94 -19.39 33.29
CA ALA A 224 9.74 -18.94 33.99
C ALA A 224 9.99 -17.66 34.79
N ALA A 225 11.15 -17.55 35.47
CA ALA A 225 11.53 -16.35 36.20
C ALA A 225 11.80 -15.16 35.28
N HIS A 226 12.41 -15.39 34.10
CA HIS A 226 12.65 -14.35 33.10
C HIS A 226 11.33 -13.82 32.53
N LEU A 227 10.44 -14.69 32.05
CA LEU A 227 9.14 -14.30 31.51
C LEU A 227 8.25 -13.64 32.56
N GLN A 228 8.30 -14.12 33.81
CA GLN A 228 7.63 -13.47 34.93
C GLN A 228 8.13 -12.04 35.12
N LYS A 229 9.45 -11.82 35.06
CA LYS A 229 10.04 -10.49 35.18
C LYS A 229 9.63 -9.62 34.00
N LEU A 230 9.83 -10.10 32.77
CA LEU A 230 9.49 -9.48 31.50
C LEU A 230 8.05 -8.94 31.50
N LEU A 231 7.06 -9.80 31.73
CA LEU A 231 5.65 -9.41 31.70
C LEU A 231 5.27 -8.48 32.86
N SER A 232 5.92 -8.60 34.02
CA SER A 232 5.65 -7.73 35.17
C SER A 232 6.28 -6.34 35.09
N SER A 233 7.36 -6.19 34.33
CA SER A 233 8.06 -4.91 34.13
C SER A 233 7.66 -4.19 32.86
N SER A 234 6.96 -4.85 31.94
CA SER A 234 6.53 -4.27 30.66
C SER A 234 5.20 -3.53 30.78
N ASP A 235 5.04 -2.46 30.00
CA ASP A 235 3.72 -1.89 29.75
C ASP A 235 3.00 -2.79 28.75
N ASN A 236 2.03 -3.56 29.24
CA ASN A 236 1.23 -4.44 28.39
C ASN A 236 -0.10 -3.79 27.98
N SER A 237 -0.33 -2.53 28.35
CA SER A 237 -1.59 -1.84 28.06
C SER A 237 -1.59 -1.07 26.73
N ASN A 238 -0.44 -0.98 26.08
CA ASN A 238 -0.25 -0.27 24.82
C ASN A 238 0.77 -1.03 23.96
N CYS A 239 0.39 -1.44 22.75
CA CYS A 239 1.26 -2.11 21.78
C CYS A 239 0.76 -1.87 20.33
N ASP A 240 1.57 -2.23 19.33
CA ASP A 240 1.40 -1.86 17.89
C ASP A 240 0.12 -2.35 17.18
N VAL A 241 -0.82 -2.95 17.92
CA VAL A 241 -2.12 -3.39 17.39
C VAL A 241 -3.23 -2.39 17.73
N GLY A 242 -2.99 -1.09 17.49
CA GLY A 242 -3.97 0.00 17.40
C GLY A 242 -5.03 0.14 18.52
N ASP A 243 -5.06 1.29 19.20
CA ASP A 243 -5.99 1.61 20.31
C ASP A 243 -7.49 1.34 20.06
N ASP A 244 -7.95 1.36 18.81
CA ASP A 244 -9.35 1.11 18.44
C ASP A 244 -9.68 -0.37 18.17
N PHE A 245 -8.67 -1.20 17.88
CA PHE A 245 -8.83 -2.65 17.80
C PHE A 245 -9.07 -3.26 19.20
N PHE A 246 -8.35 -2.77 20.21
CA PHE A 246 -8.38 -3.27 21.59
C PHE A 246 -9.72 -3.09 22.30
N LYS A 247 -10.49 -2.04 21.97
CA LYS A 247 -11.81 -1.78 22.59
C LYS A 247 -12.88 -2.82 22.22
N LYS A 248 -12.65 -3.63 21.17
CA LYS A 248 -13.64 -4.60 20.62
C LYS A 248 -13.42 -6.05 21.09
N LEU A 249 -12.33 -6.38 21.79
CA LEU A 249 -11.94 -7.77 22.17
C LEU A 249 -11.95 -8.02 23.69
N GLN A 250 -13.09 -7.81 24.35
CA GLN A 250 -13.22 -8.07 25.80
C GLN A 250 -14.00 -9.36 26.09
N SER A 251 -13.32 -10.40 26.56
CA SER A 251 -13.97 -11.62 27.07
C SER A 251 -14.18 -11.53 28.59
N ARG A 252 -15.24 -12.20 29.11
CA ARG A 252 -15.68 -12.26 30.52
C ARG A 252 -14.53 -12.16 31.57
N ALA A 253 -14.12 -10.93 31.90
CA ALA A 253 -13.09 -10.54 32.88
C ALA A 253 -11.59 -10.68 32.50
N LEU A 254 -11.25 -10.90 31.23
CA LEU A 254 -9.87 -10.86 30.70
C LEU A 254 -9.74 -9.77 29.64
N ASP A 255 -8.84 -8.83 29.88
CA ASP A 255 -8.46 -7.82 28.90
C ASP A 255 -7.49 -8.45 27.89
N LEU A 256 -8.03 -8.92 26.76
CA LEU A 256 -7.24 -9.60 25.73
C LEU A 256 -6.22 -8.67 25.07
N SER A 257 -6.38 -7.35 25.19
CA SER A 257 -5.38 -6.35 24.79
C SER A 257 -4.08 -6.58 25.54
N ASN A 258 -4.15 -6.70 26.86
CA ASN A 258 -2.98 -7.00 27.69
C ASN A 258 -2.37 -8.35 27.35
N VAL A 259 -3.20 -9.35 27.04
CA VAL A 259 -2.75 -10.68 26.64
C VAL A 259 -2.01 -10.64 25.30
N ILE A 260 -2.53 -9.91 24.32
CA ILE A 260 -1.90 -9.73 23.00
C ILE A 260 -0.57 -9.00 23.15
N CYS A 261 -0.54 -7.86 23.85
CA CYS A 261 0.68 -7.09 24.06
C CYS A 261 1.73 -7.89 24.84
N GLY A 262 1.32 -8.65 25.87
CA GLY A 262 2.21 -9.56 26.59
C GLY A 262 2.76 -10.68 25.70
N ALA A 263 1.98 -11.18 24.74
CA ALA A 263 2.44 -12.19 23.79
C ALA A 263 3.46 -11.62 22.79
N GLN A 264 3.26 -10.39 22.32
CA GLN A 264 4.24 -9.68 21.50
C GLN A 264 5.56 -9.48 22.26
N ASN A 265 5.50 -9.08 23.53
CA ASN A 265 6.68 -8.95 24.39
C ASN A 265 7.46 -10.28 24.52
N ILE A 266 6.77 -11.41 24.63
CA ILE A 266 7.40 -12.75 24.70
C ILE A 266 8.06 -13.14 23.35
N LEU A 267 7.42 -12.82 22.22
CA LEU A 267 7.97 -13.10 20.88
C LEU A 267 9.21 -12.25 20.60
N ALA A 268 9.14 -10.97 20.95
CA ALA A 268 10.23 -10.01 20.83
C ALA A 268 11.46 -10.42 21.67
N ASP A 269 11.23 -10.87 22.91
CA ASP A 269 12.30 -11.39 23.77
C ASP A 269 12.93 -12.68 23.23
N GLY A 270 12.14 -13.50 22.51
CA GLY A 270 12.57 -14.81 22.03
C GLY A 270 13.29 -14.79 20.68
N ILE A 271 12.79 -14.10 19.66
CA ILE A 271 13.26 -14.24 18.28
C ILE A 271 14.49 -13.36 18.00
N ASP A 272 15.54 -13.90 17.36
CA ASP A 272 16.73 -13.17 16.93
C ASP A 272 17.29 -13.68 15.58
N ARG A 273 18.30 -13.00 15.01
CA ARG A 273 18.98 -13.43 13.77
C ARG A 273 19.69 -14.79 13.89
N GLY A 274 20.03 -15.23 15.10
CA GLY A 274 20.64 -16.53 15.40
C GLY A 274 19.63 -17.69 15.49
N GLY A 275 18.34 -17.39 15.62
CA GLY A 275 17.25 -18.36 15.62
C GLY A 275 16.06 -17.94 16.48
N PHE A 276 15.36 -18.93 17.03
CA PHE A 276 14.28 -18.73 17.98
C PHE A 276 14.42 -19.77 19.10
N PRO A 277 13.90 -19.48 20.30
CA PRO A 277 13.99 -20.39 21.42
C PRO A 277 13.08 -21.60 21.21
N ASP A 278 13.67 -22.78 21.25
CA ASP A 278 12.94 -24.05 21.21
C ASP A 278 11.93 -24.20 22.37
N TRP A 279 12.08 -23.42 23.45
CA TRP A 279 11.11 -23.39 24.55
C TRP A 279 9.80 -22.68 24.21
N LEU A 280 9.82 -21.78 23.23
CA LEU A 280 8.64 -21.05 22.77
C LEU A 280 7.96 -21.76 21.60
N LEU A 281 8.69 -22.58 20.83
CA LEU A 281 8.18 -23.28 19.67
C LEU A 281 7.20 -24.39 20.08
N MET A 282 5.89 -24.12 19.98
CA MET A 282 4.85 -25.12 20.16
C MET A 282 4.45 -25.71 18.80
N LYS A 283 4.83 -26.97 18.52
CA LYS A 283 4.51 -27.67 17.25
C LYS A 283 2.99 -27.84 17.03
N PRO A 284 2.50 -27.91 15.78
CA PRO A 284 1.10 -27.64 15.45
C PRO A 284 0.20 -28.83 15.76
N THR A 285 -0.29 -28.87 16.98
CA THR A 285 -1.68 -29.19 17.32
C THR A 285 -2.05 -28.16 18.38
N GLY A 286 -2.50 -26.98 17.94
CA GLY A 286 -2.71 -25.81 18.79
C GLY A 286 -3.62 -26.12 19.98
N LEU A 287 -3.41 -25.38 21.08
CA LEU A 287 -4.37 -25.34 22.17
C LEU A 287 -5.74 -24.93 21.57
N PRO A 288 -6.77 -25.79 21.60
CA PRO A 288 -7.98 -25.57 20.81
C PRO A 288 -8.88 -24.56 21.52
N TRP A 289 -8.55 -23.27 21.49
CA TRP A 289 -9.31 -22.23 22.20
C TRP A 289 -10.79 -22.25 21.80
N THR A 290 -11.69 -22.18 22.78
CA THR A 290 -13.15 -22.30 22.55
C THR A 290 -13.87 -20.99 22.29
N SER A 291 -13.29 -19.87 22.72
CA SER A 291 -13.88 -18.54 22.58
C SER A 291 -13.44 -17.90 21.28
N ALA A 292 -14.39 -17.44 20.47
CA ALA A 292 -14.12 -16.72 19.23
C ALA A 292 -13.23 -15.49 19.45
N GLU A 293 -13.40 -14.78 20.58
CA GLU A 293 -12.57 -13.62 20.94
C GLU A 293 -11.12 -14.01 21.25
N VAL A 294 -10.92 -15.17 21.91
CA VAL A 294 -9.58 -15.69 22.22
C VAL A 294 -8.91 -16.20 20.95
N VAL A 295 -9.67 -16.83 20.04
CA VAL A 295 -9.18 -17.26 18.72
C VAL A 295 -8.78 -16.06 17.88
N ALA A 296 -9.60 -15.00 17.85
CA ALA A 296 -9.26 -13.75 17.16
C ALA A 296 -7.98 -13.12 17.74
N ALA A 297 -7.82 -13.13 19.07
CA ALA A 297 -6.63 -12.62 19.73
C ALA A 297 -5.37 -13.45 19.42
N VAL A 298 -5.47 -14.79 19.38
CA VAL A 298 -4.37 -15.68 18.95
C VAL A 298 -3.99 -15.42 17.50
N ASN A 299 -4.97 -15.30 16.61
CA ASN A 299 -4.74 -15.03 15.19
C ASN A 299 -4.12 -13.65 14.97
N THR A 300 -4.47 -12.67 15.79
CA THR A 300 -3.85 -11.34 15.78
C THR A 300 -2.36 -11.42 16.09
N VAL A 301 -1.99 -12.16 17.14
CA VAL A 301 -0.57 -12.38 17.49
C VAL A 301 0.15 -13.16 16.40
N ALA A 302 -0.50 -14.15 15.78
CA ALA A 302 0.08 -14.91 14.67
C ALA A 302 0.31 -14.05 13.42
N GLN A 303 -0.67 -13.23 13.01
CA GLN A 303 -0.54 -12.32 11.87
C GLN A 303 0.53 -11.26 12.12
N TRP A 304 0.58 -10.70 13.33
CA TRP A 304 1.68 -9.83 13.74
C TRP A 304 3.02 -10.56 13.67
N ALA A 305 3.14 -11.79 14.20
CA ALA A 305 4.38 -12.56 14.13
C ALA A 305 4.82 -12.88 12.69
N LEU A 306 3.89 -13.21 11.79
CA LEU A 306 4.19 -13.49 10.39
C LEU A 306 4.70 -12.25 9.64
N THR A 307 4.11 -11.10 9.97
CA THR A 307 4.51 -9.82 9.41
C THR A 307 5.85 -9.38 9.97
N GLN A 308 6.07 -9.49 11.29
CA GLN A 308 7.21 -8.87 11.97
C GLN A 308 8.44 -9.77 12.08
N ALA A 309 8.29 -11.07 12.30
CA ALA A 309 9.41 -11.95 12.61
C ALA A 309 10.20 -12.44 11.38
N THR A 310 9.63 -12.35 10.18
CA THR A 310 10.36 -12.58 8.91
C THR A 310 11.41 -11.50 8.66
N PHE A 311 11.19 -10.27 9.16
CA PHE A 311 12.18 -9.18 9.14
C PHE A 311 13.32 -9.40 10.13
N LEU A 312 13.03 -9.98 11.30
CA LEU A 312 14.02 -10.27 12.34
C LEU A 312 14.91 -11.46 11.98
N ASN A 313 14.31 -12.53 11.43
CA ASN A 313 15.04 -13.70 10.99
C ASN A 313 14.33 -14.39 9.81
N PRO A 314 14.80 -14.16 8.57
CA PRO A 314 14.17 -14.69 7.37
C PRO A 314 14.30 -16.22 7.25
N THR A 315 15.09 -16.86 8.12
CA THR A 315 15.25 -18.32 8.14
C THR A 315 14.16 -19.05 8.91
N ILE A 316 13.31 -18.32 9.65
CA ILE A 316 12.19 -18.90 10.40
C ILE A 316 11.01 -19.11 9.45
N THR A 317 10.55 -20.35 9.33
CA THR A 317 9.40 -20.70 8.49
C THR A 317 8.08 -20.19 9.08
N GLN A 318 7.10 -19.91 8.22
CA GLN A 318 5.74 -19.56 8.62
C GLN A 318 5.12 -20.54 9.64
N THR A 319 5.37 -21.84 9.49
CA THR A 319 4.91 -22.87 10.46
C THR A 319 5.57 -22.71 11.84
N GLN A 320 6.86 -22.34 11.88
CA GLN A 320 7.55 -22.07 13.14
C GLN A 320 7.03 -20.78 13.78
N LEU A 321 6.78 -19.73 13.00
CA LEU A 321 6.20 -18.48 13.48
C LEU A 321 4.81 -18.67 14.09
N ASN A 322 3.95 -19.46 13.45
CA ASN A 322 2.65 -19.82 14.01
C ASN A 322 2.79 -20.59 15.33
N GLY A 323 3.74 -21.52 15.42
CA GLY A 323 4.00 -22.27 16.66
C GLY A 323 4.53 -21.40 17.81
N LEU A 324 5.37 -20.41 17.49
CA LEU A 324 5.89 -19.43 18.44
C LEU A 324 4.77 -18.50 18.92
N ALA A 325 3.91 -18.01 18.01
CA ALA A 325 2.79 -17.15 18.34
C ALA A 325 1.77 -17.82 19.27
N VAL A 326 1.43 -19.08 19.01
CA VAL A 326 0.55 -19.88 19.88
C VAL A 326 1.15 -20.05 21.27
N GLY A 327 2.46 -20.29 21.36
CA GLY A 327 3.14 -20.43 22.65
C GLY A 327 3.23 -19.14 23.44
N ALA A 328 3.55 -18.03 22.78
CA ALA A 328 3.60 -16.72 23.38
C ALA A 328 2.22 -16.29 23.91
N PHE A 329 1.17 -16.51 23.11
CA PHE A 329 -0.20 -16.21 23.54
C PHE A 329 -0.61 -17.04 24.75
N ALA A 330 -0.33 -18.35 24.76
CA ALA A 330 -0.69 -19.22 25.87
C ALA A 330 -0.02 -18.81 27.18
N LEU A 331 1.26 -18.44 27.14
CA LEU A 331 2.01 -17.98 28.32
C LEU A 331 1.52 -16.60 28.78
N SER A 332 1.31 -15.66 27.86
CA SER A 332 0.72 -14.36 28.20
C SER A 332 -0.68 -14.51 28.83
N TRP A 333 -1.52 -15.38 28.26
CA TRP A 333 -2.84 -15.70 28.79
C TRP A 333 -2.76 -16.24 30.21
N VAL A 334 -1.83 -17.16 30.48
CA VAL A 334 -1.57 -17.68 31.84
C VAL A 334 -1.20 -16.54 32.79
N TYR A 335 -0.33 -15.62 32.39
CA TYR A 335 0.08 -14.51 33.27
C TYR A 335 -1.11 -13.61 33.64
N PHE A 336 -1.91 -13.17 32.66
CA PHE A 336 -3.04 -12.28 32.92
C PHE A 336 -4.22 -12.98 33.59
N ASN A 337 -4.39 -14.29 33.38
CA ASN A 337 -5.45 -15.07 34.04
C ASN A 337 -5.06 -15.56 35.45
N ASN A 338 -3.82 -15.99 35.65
CA ASN A 338 -3.36 -16.62 36.89
C ASN A 338 -2.49 -15.70 37.76
N GLY A 339 -2.09 -14.53 37.25
CA GLY A 339 -1.30 -13.50 37.93
C GLY A 339 0.21 -13.78 38.01
N ALA A 340 0.69 -14.89 37.44
CA ALA A 340 2.11 -15.26 37.48
C ALA A 340 2.46 -16.32 36.42
N ILE A 341 3.70 -16.28 35.93
CA ILE A 341 4.38 -17.37 35.21
C ILE A 341 5.19 -18.18 36.21
N LYS A 342 5.02 -19.50 36.19
CA LYS A 342 5.70 -20.44 37.09
C LYS A 342 6.36 -21.55 36.29
N PRO A 343 7.18 -22.42 36.90
CA PRO A 343 7.65 -23.63 36.23
C PRO A 343 6.50 -24.53 35.76
N ASP A 344 5.33 -24.51 36.41
CA ASP A 344 4.12 -25.25 36.02
C ASP A 344 2.96 -24.26 35.83
N ASN A 345 2.41 -24.20 34.60
CA ASN A 345 1.39 -23.23 34.19
C ASN A 345 0.12 -23.95 33.68
N ILE A 346 -0.99 -23.83 34.41
CA ILE A 346 -2.22 -24.57 34.11
C ILE A 346 -3.20 -23.70 33.30
N ILE A 347 -3.67 -24.25 32.17
CA ILE A 347 -4.77 -23.74 31.36
C ILE A 347 -5.98 -24.66 31.57
N PRO A 348 -7.11 -24.15 32.09
CA PRO A 348 -8.31 -24.95 32.30
C PRO A 348 -8.85 -25.53 30.99
N SER A 349 -9.26 -26.80 31.03
CA SER A 349 -9.96 -27.46 29.92
C SER A 349 -11.19 -26.70 29.44
N ALA A 350 -11.90 -25.99 30.32
CA ALA A 350 -13.06 -25.19 29.91
C ALA A 350 -12.70 -24.08 28.90
N SER A 351 -11.44 -23.63 28.90
CA SER A 351 -10.90 -22.67 27.92
C SER A 351 -10.50 -23.33 26.58
N LEU A 352 -10.52 -24.67 26.49
CA LEU A 352 -10.03 -25.49 25.37
C LEU A 352 -11.10 -26.53 24.88
N GLN A 353 -11.40 -26.62 23.58
CA GLN A 353 -12.36 -27.58 23.01
C GLN A 353 -11.65 -28.90 22.75
N GLY A 354 -11.95 -29.92 23.55
CA GLY A 354 -11.49 -31.28 23.27
C GLY A 354 -11.85 -32.28 24.36
N ASP A 355 -12.63 -33.29 23.97
CA ASP A 355 -13.01 -34.48 24.72
C ASP A 355 -11.85 -35.10 25.56
N PRO A 356 -12.11 -35.51 26.83
CA PRO A 356 -11.14 -36.26 27.66
C PRO A 356 -10.59 -37.57 27.06
N SER A 357 -11.10 -38.02 25.90
CA SER A 357 -10.70 -39.26 25.23
C SER A 357 -9.46 -39.17 24.34
N ILE A 358 -8.88 -37.99 24.11
CA ILE A 358 -7.55 -37.86 23.46
C ILE A 358 -6.45 -38.13 24.50
N THR A 359 -6.34 -39.38 24.94
CA THR A 359 -5.21 -39.85 25.75
C THR A 359 -4.69 -41.19 25.23
N SER A 360 -3.60 -41.12 24.47
CA SER A 360 -2.46 -42.04 24.67
C SER A 360 -1.22 -41.52 23.95
N CYS A 361 -0.59 -40.46 24.48
CA CYS A 361 0.83 -40.21 24.25
C CYS A 361 1.53 -40.22 25.61
N THR A 362 1.76 -41.43 26.12
CA THR A 362 2.55 -41.64 27.34
C THR A 362 4.02 -41.36 27.04
N GLN A 363 4.60 -40.40 27.78
CA GLN A 363 6.04 -40.13 27.97
C GLN A 363 6.96 -40.55 26.82
N GLN A 364 7.25 -39.63 25.90
CA GLN A 364 8.45 -39.67 25.06
C GLN A 364 8.78 -38.27 24.52
N THR A 365 10.09 -37.96 24.46
CA THR A 365 10.65 -36.68 23.98
C THR A 365 10.30 -36.41 22.52
N ALA A 366 10.24 -35.12 22.18
CA ALA A 366 9.78 -34.57 20.90
C ALA A 366 10.66 -34.97 19.70
N THR A 367 10.50 -36.18 19.14
CA THR A 367 11.05 -36.48 17.81
C THR A 367 10.27 -37.49 16.96
N GLU A 368 9.33 -38.30 17.47
CA GLU A 368 8.68 -39.35 16.65
C GLU A 368 7.17 -39.54 16.90
N CYS A 369 6.34 -38.59 16.46
CA CYS A 369 4.92 -38.84 16.18
C CYS A 369 4.60 -38.57 14.71
N GLY A 370 5.26 -39.33 13.85
CA GLY A 370 4.93 -39.48 12.44
C GLY A 370 5.49 -40.81 11.99
N LEU A 371 4.67 -41.63 11.33
CA LEU A 371 4.91 -43.01 10.88
C LEU A 371 4.48 -44.09 11.88
N GLN A 372 3.31 -44.68 11.66
CA GLN A 372 3.07 -46.14 11.51
C GLN A 372 1.56 -46.43 11.33
N ARG A 373 1.14 -46.52 10.05
CA ARG A 373 0.14 -47.36 9.36
C ARG A 373 -1.12 -47.90 10.10
N LYS A 374 -2.27 -47.94 9.39
CA LYS A 374 -2.73 -49.12 8.62
C LYS A 374 -4.11 -48.95 7.98
N ASN A 375 -4.16 -49.23 6.67
CA ASN A 375 -5.30 -49.85 5.98
C ASN A 375 -5.96 -50.92 6.87
N THR A 376 -7.25 -50.78 7.20
CA THR A 376 -8.20 -51.91 7.22
C THR A 376 -9.63 -51.37 7.10
N TYR A 377 -10.25 -51.60 5.95
CA TYR A 377 -11.71 -51.64 5.82
C TYR A 377 -12.26 -52.78 6.68
N SER A 378 -13.29 -52.55 7.50
CA SER A 378 -14.45 -53.45 7.57
C SER A 378 -15.63 -52.81 8.29
N THR A 379 -16.71 -52.70 7.53
CA THR A 379 -18.14 -52.69 7.84
C THR A 379 -18.57 -53.13 9.25
N THR A 380 -19.57 -52.46 9.85
CA THR A 380 -20.99 -52.90 9.88
C THR A 380 -21.82 -52.00 10.82
N ALA A 381 -22.83 -51.30 10.28
CA ALA A 381 -24.14 -51.08 10.93
C ALA A 381 -25.11 -50.37 9.95
N THR A 382 -25.74 -51.20 9.14
CA THR A 382 -27.12 -51.13 8.62
C THR A 382 -27.91 -49.82 8.83
N TYR A 383 -28.09 -49.06 7.74
CA TYR A 383 -29.32 -48.30 7.50
C TYR A 383 -30.11 -49.01 6.40
N THR A 384 -31.33 -49.39 6.74
CA THR A 384 -32.28 -50.06 5.87
C THR A 384 -32.78 -49.07 4.81
N GLN A 385 -32.46 -49.36 3.56
CA GLN A 385 -33.04 -48.72 2.39
C GLN A 385 -34.50 -49.19 2.26
N THR A 386 -35.43 -48.25 2.09
CA THR A 386 -36.65 -48.50 1.33
C THR A 386 -36.52 -47.67 0.07
N ALA A 387 -36.33 -48.37 -1.05
CA ALA A 387 -36.41 -47.83 -2.38
C ALA A 387 -37.88 -47.66 -2.75
N GLU A 388 -38.22 -46.52 -3.35
CA GLU A 388 -39.25 -46.49 -4.39
C GLU A 388 -38.66 -45.76 -5.60
N ASP A 389 -38.62 -46.51 -6.71
CA ASP A 389 -38.26 -46.09 -8.04
C ASP A 389 -39.22 -45.01 -8.56
N SER A 390 -38.67 -43.96 -9.15
CA SER A 390 -39.00 -43.56 -10.52
C SER A 390 -38.06 -42.44 -10.97
N VAL A 391 -37.07 -42.85 -11.76
CA VAL A 391 -36.31 -41.97 -12.65
C VAL A 391 -37.20 -41.66 -13.87
N PRO A 392 -37.37 -40.39 -14.25
CA PRO A 392 -37.37 -40.00 -15.64
C PRO A 392 -35.94 -39.62 -16.03
N THR A 393 -35.43 -40.28 -17.06
CA THR A 393 -34.21 -39.94 -17.79
C THR A 393 -34.40 -38.64 -18.58
N ASP A 394 -33.28 -37.91 -18.77
CA ASP A 394 -33.04 -36.72 -19.60
C ASP A 394 -33.48 -35.33 -19.08
N SER A 395 -32.57 -34.67 -18.37
CA SER A 395 -31.97 -33.37 -18.77
C SER A 395 -30.55 -33.27 -18.19
N SER A 396 -29.58 -32.88 -19.00
CA SER A 396 -28.27 -32.43 -18.51
C SER A 396 -28.48 -31.10 -17.80
N ASP A 397 -28.66 -31.11 -16.48
CA ASP A 397 -28.81 -29.88 -15.70
C ASP A 397 -27.48 -29.11 -15.79
N GLY A 398 -27.49 -27.94 -16.46
CA GLY A 398 -26.32 -27.11 -16.76
C GLY A 398 -25.67 -26.43 -15.55
N ASN A 399 -25.53 -27.14 -14.43
CA ASN A 399 -25.12 -26.67 -13.12
C ASN A 399 -23.72 -27.15 -12.72
N GLY A 400 -22.91 -27.62 -13.68
CA GLY A 400 -21.54 -28.05 -13.39
C GLY A 400 -20.66 -26.87 -12.96
N GLN A 401 -19.61 -27.16 -12.19
CA GLN A 401 -18.66 -26.13 -11.76
C GLN A 401 -17.92 -25.55 -12.97
N GLN A 402 -17.65 -24.24 -12.95
CA GLN A 402 -17.01 -23.48 -14.03
C GLN A 402 -15.86 -22.61 -13.48
N VAL A 403 -15.05 -22.06 -14.38
CA VAL A 403 -13.97 -21.12 -14.09
C VAL A 403 -14.41 -19.71 -14.48
N ALA A 404 -14.31 -18.76 -13.56
CA ALA A 404 -14.43 -17.33 -13.83
C ALA A 404 -13.07 -16.69 -13.57
N VAL A 405 -12.67 -15.72 -14.39
CA VAL A 405 -11.32 -15.14 -14.33
C VAL A 405 -11.40 -13.63 -14.12
N ALA A 406 -10.91 -13.17 -12.96
CA ALA A 406 -10.50 -11.79 -12.76
C ALA A 406 -9.26 -11.51 -13.64
N SER A 407 -9.49 -11.15 -14.90
CA SER A 407 -8.47 -11.00 -15.94
C SER A 407 -7.92 -9.58 -15.99
N TYR A 408 -7.23 -9.14 -14.93
CA TYR A 408 -6.62 -7.80 -14.83
C TYR A 408 -5.28 -7.73 -15.60
N ILE A 409 -5.25 -8.38 -16.76
CA ILE A 409 -4.11 -8.53 -17.64
C ILE A 409 -4.21 -7.46 -18.72
N ASN A 410 -3.23 -6.56 -18.79
CA ASN A 410 -3.18 -5.55 -19.83
C ASN A 410 -3.11 -6.23 -21.23
N PRO A 411 -4.03 -5.93 -22.17
CA PRO A 411 -4.03 -6.56 -23.49
C PRO A 411 -2.73 -6.40 -24.30
N LEU A 412 -1.99 -5.31 -24.10
CA LEU A 412 -0.67 -5.10 -24.70
C LEU A 412 0.47 -5.72 -23.87
N GLY A 413 0.27 -5.86 -22.57
CA GLY A 413 1.27 -6.45 -21.66
C GLY A 413 1.44 -7.95 -21.88
N ASP A 414 0.33 -8.67 -22.10
CA ASP A 414 0.34 -10.09 -22.47
C ASP A 414 -0.76 -10.43 -23.48
N PRO A 415 -0.52 -10.20 -24.79
CA PRO A 415 -1.45 -10.58 -25.84
C PRO A 415 -1.72 -12.09 -25.89
N SER A 416 -0.75 -12.92 -25.48
CA SER A 416 -0.86 -14.38 -25.56
C SER A 416 -1.82 -14.95 -24.52
N ALA A 417 -1.87 -14.36 -23.32
CA ALA A 417 -2.89 -14.69 -22.33
C ALA A 417 -4.31 -14.50 -22.87
N TRP A 418 -4.55 -13.39 -23.58
CA TRP A 418 -5.85 -13.12 -24.19
C TRP A 418 -6.17 -14.07 -25.35
N GLU A 419 -5.19 -14.47 -26.16
CA GLU A 419 -5.37 -15.54 -27.15
C GLU A 419 -5.81 -16.84 -26.47
N HIS A 420 -5.14 -17.27 -25.40
CA HIS A 420 -5.53 -18.49 -24.67
C HIS A 420 -6.93 -18.40 -24.04
N LEU A 421 -7.24 -17.32 -23.33
CA LEU A 421 -8.53 -17.10 -22.67
C LEU A 421 -9.72 -17.13 -23.65
N ILE A 422 -9.52 -16.60 -24.86
CA ILE A 422 -10.57 -16.41 -25.86
C ILE A 422 -10.68 -17.61 -26.80
N ASP A 423 -9.55 -18.10 -27.33
CA ASP A 423 -9.51 -19.01 -28.47
C ASP A 423 -9.29 -20.47 -28.04
N ASP A 424 -8.56 -20.73 -26.95
CA ASP A 424 -8.19 -22.09 -26.54
C ASP A 424 -9.09 -22.68 -25.44
N TYR A 425 -9.58 -21.85 -24.51
CA TYR A 425 -10.37 -22.32 -23.37
C TYR A 425 -11.86 -22.30 -23.68
N PRO A 426 -12.60 -23.41 -23.47
CA PRO A 426 -13.97 -23.51 -23.93
C PRO A 426 -14.93 -22.70 -23.05
N SER A 427 -15.95 -22.10 -23.67
CA SER A 427 -16.87 -21.16 -23.00
C SER A 427 -17.83 -21.84 -22.00
N ASP A 428 -18.10 -23.14 -22.13
CA ASP A 428 -18.88 -23.89 -21.14
C ASP A 428 -18.10 -24.12 -19.84
N LYS A 429 -16.77 -24.22 -19.90
CA LYS A 429 -15.92 -24.36 -18.71
C LYS A 429 -15.38 -23.05 -18.17
N MET A 430 -15.10 -22.08 -19.03
CA MET A 430 -14.60 -20.77 -18.65
C MET A 430 -15.44 -19.67 -19.32
N PRO A 431 -16.67 -19.42 -18.84
CA PRO A 431 -17.58 -18.47 -19.47
C PRO A 431 -17.25 -17.00 -19.20
N ILE A 432 -16.67 -16.67 -18.03
CA ILE A 432 -16.63 -15.29 -17.51
C ILE A 432 -15.21 -14.75 -17.51
N LEU A 433 -15.03 -13.56 -18.09
CA LEU A 433 -13.80 -12.77 -18.07
C LEU A 433 -14.11 -11.37 -17.54
N ILE A 434 -13.32 -10.85 -16.59
CA ILE A 434 -13.51 -9.49 -16.05
C ILE A 434 -12.61 -8.50 -16.79
N ALA A 435 -13.20 -7.48 -17.39
CA ALA A 435 -12.49 -6.36 -17.99
C ALA A 435 -12.31 -5.24 -16.96
N ASN A 436 -11.07 -4.77 -16.80
CA ASN A 436 -10.72 -3.64 -15.94
C ASN A 436 -9.73 -2.74 -16.68
N VAL A 437 -10.22 -1.67 -17.31
CA VAL A 437 -9.38 -0.78 -18.15
C VAL A 437 -8.45 0.05 -17.28
N VAL A 438 -9.01 0.73 -16.27
CA VAL A 438 -8.29 1.64 -15.37
C VAL A 438 -9.06 1.83 -14.05
N ASN A 439 -9.24 0.74 -13.30
CA ASN A 439 -10.16 0.66 -12.15
C ASN A 439 -11.60 1.04 -12.52
N GLY A 440 -12.03 0.60 -13.70
CA GLY A 440 -13.31 0.98 -14.31
C GLY A 440 -13.25 1.06 -15.84
N PRO A 441 -14.28 1.66 -16.47
CA PRO A 441 -14.43 1.73 -17.94
C PRO A 441 -13.52 2.75 -18.65
N ASP A 442 -12.88 3.64 -17.90
CA ASP A 442 -12.30 4.92 -18.39
C ASP A 442 -13.37 5.92 -18.89
N SER A 443 -12.93 7.05 -19.45
CA SER A 443 -13.75 8.12 -20.04
C SER A 443 -13.78 8.12 -21.56
N THR A 444 -12.90 7.33 -22.19
CA THR A 444 -12.76 7.18 -23.64
C THR A 444 -12.53 5.73 -23.99
N VAL A 445 -12.94 5.34 -25.21
CA VAL A 445 -12.72 3.99 -25.72
C VAL A 445 -11.22 3.68 -25.76
N ASN A 446 -10.83 2.53 -25.22
CA ASN A 446 -9.50 1.97 -25.39
C ASN A 446 -9.54 0.91 -26.51
N ASP A 447 -8.73 1.09 -27.55
CA ASP A 447 -8.75 0.23 -28.75
C ASP A 447 -8.25 -1.20 -28.47
N ASP A 448 -7.29 -1.36 -27.56
CA ASP A 448 -6.72 -2.66 -27.20
C ASP A 448 -7.75 -3.50 -26.41
N TRP A 449 -8.42 -2.87 -25.44
CA TRP A 449 -9.55 -3.47 -24.74
C TRP A 449 -10.73 -3.76 -25.67
N THR A 450 -11.03 -2.85 -26.59
CA THR A 450 -12.08 -3.05 -27.60
C THR A 450 -11.82 -4.31 -28.43
N ASN A 451 -10.56 -4.59 -28.80
CA ASN A 451 -10.20 -5.79 -29.54
C ASN A 451 -10.53 -7.06 -28.78
N VAL A 452 -10.07 -7.18 -27.53
CA VAL A 452 -10.23 -8.40 -26.73
C VAL A 452 -11.67 -8.60 -26.27
N ILE A 453 -12.39 -7.54 -25.90
CA ILE A 453 -13.80 -7.60 -25.49
C ILE A 453 -14.67 -8.13 -26.64
N LYS A 454 -14.50 -7.59 -27.85
CA LYS A 454 -15.25 -8.04 -29.04
C LYS A 454 -14.97 -9.49 -29.40
N ARG A 455 -13.69 -9.90 -29.37
CA ARG A 455 -13.29 -11.28 -29.67
C ARG A 455 -13.86 -12.26 -28.64
N ALA A 456 -13.76 -11.93 -27.35
CA ALA A 456 -14.32 -12.74 -26.26
C ALA A 456 -15.84 -12.88 -26.37
N SER A 457 -16.56 -11.78 -26.57
CA SER A 457 -18.01 -11.82 -26.77
C SER A 457 -18.39 -12.67 -27.98
N ALA A 458 -17.69 -12.51 -29.12
CA ALA A 458 -17.90 -13.30 -30.33
C ALA A 458 -17.60 -14.80 -30.16
N SER A 459 -16.69 -15.18 -29.24
CA SER A 459 -16.43 -16.59 -28.91
C SER A 459 -17.43 -17.18 -27.90
N GLY A 460 -18.41 -16.39 -27.47
CA GLY A 460 -19.47 -16.80 -26.55
C GLY A 460 -19.09 -16.69 -25.08
N LYS A 461 -18.03 -15.92 -24.76
CA LYS A 461 -17.70 -15.55 -23.38
C LYS A 461 -18.58 -14.38 -22.93
N THR A 462 -18.88 -14.34 -21.65
CA THR A 462 -19.53 -13.20 -20.98
C THR A 462 -18.44 -12.32 -20.39
N VAL A 463 -18.16 -11.18 -21.03
CA VAL A 463 -17.22 -10.19 -20.51
C VAL A 463 -17.93 -9.24 -19.56
N LEU A 464 -17.44 -9.10 -18.33
CA LEU A 464 -18.03 -8.22 -17.31
C LEU A 464 -17.16 -7.00 -17.09
N GLY A 465 -17.76 -5.81 -17.07
CA GLY A 465 -17.06 -4.57 -16.73
C GLY A 465 -16.86 -4.43 -15.22
N TYR A 466 -15.64 -4.14 -14.78
CA TYR A 466 -15.33 -3.85 -13.38
C TYR A 466 -15.95 -2.53 -12.92
N VAL A 467 -16.64 -2.52 -11.79
CA VAL A 467 -17.19 -1.33 -11.13
C VAL A 467 -16.85 -1.36 -9.65
N ARG A 468 -16.21 -0.29 -9.16
CA ARG A 468 -15.84 -0.15 -7.75
C ARG A 468 -17.01 0.37 -6.92
N THR A 469 -17.41 -0.38 -5.89
CA THR A 469 -18.53 0.02 -4.99
C THR A 469 -18.09 0.64 -3.67
N GLY A 470 -16.80 0.62 -3.33
CA GLY A 470 -16.25 1.33 -2.18
C GLY A 470 -16.80 0.87 -0.84
N TYR A 471 -17.30 -0.36 -0.73
CA TYR A 471 -18.05 -0.84 0.42
C TYR A 471 -19.21 0.11 0.80
N LEU A 472 -19.78 0.81 -0.19
CA LEU A 472 -20.78 1.86 -0.02
C LEU A 472 -20.36 2.98 0.98
N GLY A 473 -19.06 3.15 1.21
CA GLY A 473 -18.51 4.09 2.20
C GLY A 473 -18.72 3.69 3.66
N VAL A 474 -19.23 2.49 3.94
CA VAL A 474 -19.58 2.09 5.31
C VAL A 474 -18.49 1.33 6.04
N SER A 475 -17.46 0.87 5.32
CA SER A 475 -16.29 0.20 5.90
C SER A 475 -15.56 1.08 6.93
N ASP A 476 -14.67 0.46 7.71
CA ASP A 476 -13.84 1.18 8.70
C ASP A 476 -12.89 2.18 8.01
N GLN A 477 -12.46 1.90 6.77
CA GLN A 477 -11.65 2.79 5.94
C GLN A 477 -12.41 4.03 5.44
N LYS A 478 -13.75 4.05 5.54
CA LYS A 478 -14.61 5.17 5.12
C LYS A 478 -14.29 5.66 3.71
N PHE A 479 -14.26 4.73 2.75
CA PHE A 479 -14.04 5.08 1.36
C PHE A 479 -15.05 6.11 0.88
N LEU A 480 -14.53 7.07 0.12
CA LEU A 480 -15.30 8.13 -0.49
C LEU A 480 -15.47 7.84 -1.98
N THR A 481 -16.56 8.33 -2.54
CA THR A 481 -16.74 8.47 -3.99
C THR A 481 -15.63 9.33 -4.58
N ARG A 482 -15.48 9.33 -5.91
CA ARG A 482 -14.53 10.18 -6.63
C ARG A 482 -14.77 11.67 -6.42
N LEU A 483 -15.93 12.05 -5.88
CA LEU A 483 -16.31 13.42 -5.51
C LEU A 483 -16.17 13.69 -4.00
N GLY A 484 -15.54 12.79 -3.24
CA GLY A 484 -15.28 12.99 -1.81
C GLY A 484 -16.48 12.77 -0.88
N SER A 485 -17.57 12.18 -1.38
CA SER A 485 -18.77 11.87 -0.57
C SER A 485 -18.78 10.43 -0.05
N GLY A 486 -19.23 10.24 1.19
CA GLY A 486 -19.49 8.92 1.79
C GLY A 486 -20.98 8.54 1.80
N ASP A 487 -21.85 9.35 1.22
CA ASP A 487 -23.30 9.13 1.24
C ASP A 487 -23.72 8.01 0.27
N LEU A 488 -24.67 7.17 0.70
CA LEU A 488 -25.15 6.03 -0.10
C LEU A 488 -25.74 6.45 -1.45
N ALA A 489 -26.43 7.58 -1.51
CA ALA A 489 -27.01 8.09 -2.76
C ALA A 489 -25.94 8.49 -3.78
N ASP A 490 -24.83 9.04 -3.30
CA ASP A 490 -23.71 9.48 -4.14
C ASP A 490 -22.91 8.28 -4.63
N TRP A 491 -22.73 7.27 -3.77
CA TRP A 491 -22.21 5.96 -4.18
C TRP A 491 -23.09 5.32 -5.26
N THR A 492 -24.42 5.35 -5.09
CA THR A 492 -25.37 4.82 -6.09
C THR A 492 -25.20 5.54 -7.43
N ALA A 493 -25.16 6.88 -7.42
CA ALA A 493 -24.96 7.67 -8.64
C ALA A 493 -23.65 7.30 -9.35
N GLN A 494 -22.54 7.17 -8.62
CA GLN A 494 -21.26 6.80 -9.21
C GLN A 494 -21.28 5.39 -9.81
N ILE A 495 -21.84 4.42 -9.08
CA ILE A 495 -21.93 3.03 -9.53
C ILE A 495 -22.75 2.95 -10.82
N GLU A 496 -23.91 3.61 -10.88
CA GLU A 496 -24.74 3.67 -12.09
C GLU A 496 -24.04 4.37 -13.25
N GLN A 497 -23.29 5.46 -13.00
CA GLN A 497 -22.49 6.13 -14.02
C GLN A 497 -21.42 5.21 -14.62
N ASP A 498 -20.73 4.42 -13.80
CA ASP A 498 -19.72 3.49 -14.29
C ASP A 498 -20.35 2.31 -15.05
N ILE A 499 -21.50 1.81 -14.60
CA ILE A 499 -22.29 0.80 -15.35
C ILE A 499 -22.61 1.35 -16.75
N ASP A 500 -23.25 2.51 -16.82
CA ASP A 500 -23.70 3.10 -18.09
C ASP A 500 -22.51 3.43 -18.99
N MET A 501 -21.37 3.83 -18.41
CA MET A 501 -20.15 4.14 -19.17
C MET A 501 -19.55 2.89 -19.83
N TRP A 502 -19.56 1.72 -19.17
CA TRP A 502 -19.14 0.47 -19.81
C TRP A 502 -19.93 0.18 -21.08
N TYR A 503 -21.26 0.27 -21.02
CA TYR A 503 -22.12 0.05 -22.18
C TYR A 503 -22.04 1.18 -23.22
N THR A 504 -21.75 2.42 -22.79
CA THR A 504 -21.54 3.54 -23.70
C THR A 504 -20.28 3.37 -24.53
N LEU A 505 -19.18 2.94 -23.92
CA LEU A 505 -17.88 2.80 -24.58
C LEU A 505 -17.77 1.50 -25.40
N TYR A 506 -18.30 0.38 -24.88
CA TYR A 506 -18.08 -0.95 -25.45
C TYR A 506 -19.36 -1.62 -25.97
N GLY A 507 -20.53 -1.00 -25.81
CA GLY A 507 -21.79 -1.50 -26.33
C GLY A 507 -22.24 -2.82 -25.74
N SER A 508 -22.97 -3.62 -26.51
CA SER A 508 -23.47 -4.94 -26.11
C SER A 508 -22.40 -6.04 -26.11
N ASP A 509 -21.14 -5.71 -26.41
CA ASP A 509 -20.04 -6.66 -26.28
C ASP A 509 -19.68 -6.89 -24.79
N ILE A 510 -20.09 -5.97 -23.90
CA ILE A 510 -20.15 -6.18 -22.46
C ILE A 510 -21.42 -6.98 -22.13
N GLY A 511 -21.23 -8.13 -21.48
CA GLY A 511 -22.30 -9.05 -21.09
C GLY A 511 -22.81 -8.84 -19.66
N GLY A 512 -22.25 -7.89 -18.91
CA GLY A 512 -22.63 -7.64 -17.52
C GLY A 512 -21.62 -6.83 -16.73
N ILE A 513 -21.76 -6.83 -15.40
CA ILE A 513 -20.99 -5.99 -14.47
C ILE A 513 -20.45 -6.84 -13.31
N PHE A 514 -19.20 -6.60 -12.97
CA PHE A 514 -18.52 -7.11 -11.78
C PHE A 514 -18.36 -5.98 -10.77
N PHE A 515 -19.12 -6.04 -9.68
CA PHE A 515 -19.11 -5.08 -8.59
C PHE A 515 -18.06 -5.49 -7.56
N ASP A 516 -16.97 -4.74 -7.46
CA ASP A 516 -15.91 -4.99 -6.49
C ASP A 516 -16.05 -4.16 -5.21
N GLU A 517 -15.33 -4.55 -4.17
CA GLU A 517 -15.38 -3.95 -2.83
C GLU A 517 -16.79 -3.97 -2.23
N GLY A 518 -17.50 -5.09 -2.39
CA GLY A 518 -18.86 -5.28 -1.90
C GLY A 518 -18.94 -5.29 -0.38
N TRP A 519 -20.00 -4.71 0.20
CA TRP A 519 -20.25 -4.81 1.64
C TRP A 519 -20.99 -6.12 1.97
N PRO A 520 -20.48 -6.98 2.87
CA PRO A 520 -21.02 -8.34 3.05
C PRO A 520 -22.15 -8.47 4.08
N GLU A 521 -22.52 -7.38 4.79
CA GLU A 521 -23.54 -7.40 5.85
C GLU A 521 -24.86 -6.75 5.40
N CYS A 522 -26.00 -7.25 5.88
CA CYS A 522 -27.32 -6.75 5.46
C CYS A 522 -27.55 -5.27 5.81
N GLY A 523 -26.96 -4.82 6.93
CA GLY A 523 -27.21 -3.51 7.51
C GLY A 523 -28.53 -3.43 8.31
N ASP A 524 -28.76 -2.29 8.96
CA ASP A 524 -30.00 -2.08 9.71
C ASP A 524 -31.22 -2.17 8.78
N ASN A 525 -32.16 -3.05 9.11
CA ASN A 525 -33.36 -3.32 8.29
C ASN A 525 -33.01 -3.63 6.82
N ASP A 526 -31.95 -4.40 6.57
CA ASP A 526 -31.53 -4.86 5.24
C ASP A 526 -31.13 -3.73 4.26
N LYS A 527 -30.86 -2.52 4.77
CA LYS A 527 -30.61 -1.32 3.94
C LYS A 527 -29.51 -1.48 2.89
N TYR A 528 -28.45 -2.24 3.17
CA TYR A 528 -27.33 -2.38 2.22
C TYR A 528 -27.63 -3.41 1.14
N VAL A 529 -28.20 -4.55 1.53
CA VAL A 529 -28.59 -5.58 0.57
C VAL A 529 -29.74 -5.11 -0.34
N ASP A 530 -30.67 -4.32 0.18
CA ASP A 530 -31.74 -3.71 -0.61
C ASP A 530 -31.19 -2.72 -1.64
N LEU A 531 -30.12 -1.99 -1.29
CA LEU A 531 -29.44 -1.11 -2.24
C LEU A 531 -28.73 -1.91 -3.36
N TYR A 532 -28.02 -2.99 -3.02
CA TYR A 532 -27.41 -3.85 -4.05
C TYR A 532 -28.45 -4.51 -4.96
N LYS A 533 -29.59 -4.95 -4.41
CA LYS A 533 -30.73 -5.44 -5.22
C LYS A 533 -31.25 -4.34 -6.16
N TYR A 534 -31.35 -3.11 -5.68
CA TYR A 534 -31.77 -1.98 -6.49
C TYR A 534 -30.79 -1.69 -7.63
N ILE A 535 -29.47 -1.71 -7.36
CA ILE A 535 -28.41 -1.53 -8.36
C ILE A 535 -28.41 -2.67 -9.40
N ASN A 536 -28.60 -3.92 -8.97
CA ASN A 536 -28.73 -5.06 -9.87
C ASN A 536 -29.94 -4.89 -10.81
N ASP A 537 -31.09 -4.54 -10.23
CA ASP A 537 -32.31 -4.26 -10.96
C ASP A 537 -32.15 -3.09 -11.95
N TYR A 538 -31.46 -2.01 -11.55
CA TYR A 538 -31.11 -0.91 -12.45
C TYR A 538 -30.31 -1.43 -13.63
N THR A 539 -29.21 -2.14 -13.35
CA THR A 539 -28.31 -2.72 -14.35
C THR A 539 -29.09 -3.56 -15.36
N LYS A 540 -29.93 -4.48 -14.90
CA LYS A 540 -30.70 -5.40 -15.76
C LYS A 540 -31.87 -4.74 -16.48
N ARG A 541 -32.48 -3.68 -15.92
CA ARG A 541 -33.54 -2.92 -16.61
C ARG A 541 -32.96 -2.04 -17.73
N THR A 542 -31.82 -1.41 -17.48
CA THR A 542 -31.12 -0.57 -18.46
C THR A 542 -30.42 -1.41 -19.52
N HIS A 543 -29.91 -2.59 -19.12
CA HIS A 543 -29.19 -3.53 -19.98
C HIS A 543 -29.74 -4.96 -19.83
N PRO A 544 -30.86 -5.29 -20.52
CA PRO A 544 -31.45 -6.62 -20.46
C PRO A 544 -30.46 -7.72 -20.86
N GLY A 545 -30.36 -8.76 -20.03
CA GLY A 545 -29.40 -9.85 -20.19
C GLY A 545 -28.05 -9.63 -19.49
N ALA A 546 -27.83 -8.50 -18.82
CA ALA A 546 -26.64 -8.27 -18.02
C ALA A 546 -26.49 -9.32 -16.90
N TYR A 547 -25.31 -9.94 -16.81
CA TYR A 547 -24.90 -10.82 -15.72
C TYR A 547 -24.19 -10.02 -14.62
N THR A 548 -24.48 -10.29 -13.35
CA THR A 548 -23.99 -9.49 -12.23
C THR A 548 -23.27 -10.33 -11.18
N ILE A 549 -22.11 -9.82 -10.75
CA ILE A 549 -21.32 -10.42 -9.67
C ILE A 549 -21.05 -9.35 -8.62
N LEU A 550 -21.17 -9.70 -7.33
CA LEU A 550 -20.71 -8.86 -6.23
C LEU A 550 -19.55 -9.54 -5.49
N ASN A 551 -18.45 -8.81 -5.34
CA ASN A 551 -17.23 -9.27 -4.71
C ASN A 551 -16.89 -8.49 -3.43
N PRO A 552 -17.18 -9.06 -2.24
CA PRO A 552 -16.59 -8.64 -0.98
C PRO A 552 -15.27 -9.36 -0.61
N GLY A 553 -14.86 -10.37 -1.38
CA GLY A 553 -13.69 -11.23 -1.08
C GLY A 553 -13.82 -12.11 0.17
N SER A 554 -15.00 -12.13 0.81
CA SER A 554 -15.21 -12.65 2.16
C SER A 554 -16.61 -13.26 2.34
N PRO A 555 -16.87 -14.04 3.41
CA PRO A 555 -18.18 -14.61 3.67
C PRO A 555 -19.28 -13.54 3.74
N MET A 556 -20.46 -13.87 3.20
CA MET A 556 -21.59 -12.94 3.08
C MET A 556 -22.79 -13.41 3.88
N ALA A 557 -23.55 -12.46 4.42
CA ALA A 557 -24.81 -12.75 5.10
C ALA A 557 -25.87 -13.32 4.14
N SER A 558 -26.68 -14.25 4.63
CA SER A 558 -27.71 -14.96 3.83
C SER A 558 -28.72 -14.07 3.10
N CYS A 559 -28.96 -12.84 3.57
CA CYS A 559 -29.83 -11.88 2.91
C CYS A 559 -29.38 -11.54 1.47
N PHE A 560 -28.10 -11.73 1.14
CA PHE A 560 -27.51 -11.45 -0.16
C PHE A 560 -27.73 -12.54 -1.21
N GLU A 561 -28.22 -13.73 -0.85
CA GLU A 561 -28.36 -14.85 -1.81
C GLU A 561 -29.10 -14.45 -3.11
N ASP A 562 -30.12 -13.61 -2.96
CA ASP A 562 -30.96 -13.13 -4.06
C ASP A 562 -30.60 -11.67 -4.48
N SER A 563 -29.38 -11.18 -4.19
CA SER A 563 -28.95 -9.81 -4.52
C SER A 563 -28.30 -9.68 -5.90
N MET A 564 -27.56 -10.69 -6.34
CA MET A 564 -26.84 -10.75 -7.63
C MET A 564 -26.91 -12.16 -8.22
N ASP A 565 -26.50 -12.32 -9.48
CA ASP A 565 -26.46 -13.65 -10.12
C ASP A 565 -25.42 -14.56 -9.43
N THR A 566 -24.23 -14.02 -9.12
CA THR A 566 -23.16 -14.69 -8.38
C THR A 566 -22.54 -13.80 -7.30
N LEU A 567 -22.08 -14.41 -6.21
CA LEU A 567 -21.40 -13.78 -5.08
C LEU A 567 -20.00 -14.38 -4.92
N LEU A 568 -18.98 -13.53 -4.86
CA LEU A 568 -17.60 -13.97 -4.64
C LEU A 568 -17.31 -13.97 -3.13
N THR A 569 -17.47 -15.13 -2.50
CA THR A 569 -17.50 -15.26 -1.03
C THR A 569 -16.19 -15.74 -0.41
N PHE A 570 -15.14 -15.88 -1.22
CA PHE A 570 -13.80 -16.24 -0.74
C PHE A 570 -12.73 -15.75 -1.72
N GLU A 571 -11.78 -14.98 -1.22
CA GLU A 571 -10.63 -14.48 -1.99
C GLU A 571 -9.38 -14.43 -1.11
N LEU A 572 -8.76 -15.60 -0.86
CA LEU A 572 -7.56 -15.73 -0.02
C LEU A 572 -6.62 -16.83 -0.52
N SER A 573 -5.49 -17.04 0.15
CA SER A 573 -4.49 -18.03 -0.23
C SER A 573 -4.98 -19.48 -0.15
N TYR A 574 -4.27 -20.38 -0.83
CA TYR A 574 -4.42 -21.83 -0.72
C TYR A 574 -4.38 -22.32 0.73
N ASP A 575 -3.44 -21.81 1.53
CA ASP A 575 -3.31 -22.19 2.94
C ASP A 575 -4.56 -21.78 3.73
N ALA A 576 -5.05 -20.55 3.53
CA ALA A 576 -6.30 -20.10 4.13
C ALA A 576 -7.47 -20.96 3.68
N TYR A 577 -7.51 -21.36 2.39
CA TYR A 577 -8.58 -22.22 1.88
C TYR A 577 -8.54 -23.61 2.51
N VAL A 578 -7.38 -24.25 2.65
CA VAL A 578 -7.33 -25.61 3.19
C VAL A 578 -7.48 -25.62 4.71
N ASN A 579 -6.79 -24.70 5.40
CA ASN A 579 -6.56 -24.79 6.84
C ASN A 579 -7.36 -23.78 7.68
N SER A 580 -7.91 -22.71 7.09
CA SER A 580 -8.55 -21.61 7.84
C SER A 580 -9.83 -21.09 7.17
N TYR A 581 -10.48 -21.94 6.36
CA TYR A 581 -11.69 -21.56 5.64
C TYR A 581 -12.84 -21.25 6.59
N THR A 582 -13.42 -20.06 6.42
CA THR A 582 -14.66 -19.66 7.11
C THR A 582 -15.82 -19.79 6.13
N PRO A 583 -16.80 -20.68 6.38
CA PRO A 583 -17.97 -20.81 5.52
C PRO A 583 -18.96 -19.66 5.72
N ASN A 584 -19.82 -19.45 4.72
CA ASN A 584 -21.09 -18.76 4.93
C ASN A 584 -21.94 -19.52 5.96
N ASP A 585 -22.78 -18.81 6.71
CA ASP A 585 -23.72 -19.42 7.66
C ASP A 585 -24.98 -20.02 6.99
N TRP A 586 -25.00 -20.02 5.66
CA TRP A 586 -26.07 -20.55 4.80
C TRP A 586 -25.50 -21.40 3.66
N ILE A 587 -26.36 -22.24 3.09
CA ILE A 587 -26.06 -23.09 1.94
C ILE A 587 -26.81 -22.51 0.73
N PRO A 588 -26.16 -22.29 -0.42
CA PRO A 588 -26.82 -21.73 -1.57
C PRO A 588 -27.85 -22.69 -2.17
N LYS A 589 -28.98 -22.15 -2.64
CA LYS A 589 -30.00 -22.88 -3.40
C LYS A 589 -29.44 -23.46 -4.70
N ASP A 590 -28.48 -22.78 -5.31
CA ASP A 590 -27.78 -23.19 -6.53
C ASP A 590 -26.28 -22.92 -6.38
N PRO A 591 -25.38 -23.88 -6.67
CA PRO A 591 -23.94 -23.69 -6.51
C PRO A 591 -23.38 -22.51 -7.33
N ARG A 592 -23.99 -22.16 -8.47
CA ARG A 592 -23.57 -21.01 -9.31
C ARG A 592 -23.69 -19.66 -8.59
N LYS A 593 -24.35 -19.63 -7.42
CA LYS A 593 -24.37 -18.46 -6.54
C LYS A 593 -23.04 -18.14 -5.90
N LEU A 594 -22.13 -19.11 -5.75
CA LEU A 594 -20.86 -18.89 -5.04
C LEU A 594 -19.66 -19.00 -5.98
N TRP A 595 -18.77 -18.02 -5.90
CA TRP A 595 -17.46 -18.00 -6.53
C TRP A 595 -16.36 -17.94 -5.46
N HIS A 596 -15.34 -18.79 -5.59
CA HIS A 596 -14.12 -18.72 -4.79
C HIS A 596 -12.88 -18.44 -5.67
N ILE A 597 -12.09 -17.45 -5.30
CA ILE A 597 -10.75 -17.20 -5.84
C ILE A 597 -9.72 -17.67 -4.82
N ILE A 598 -8.74 -18.46 -5.26
CA ILE A 598 -7.72 -19.06 -4.38
C ILE A 598 -6.35 -18.89 -5.04
N TYR A 599 -5.50 -18.05 -4.45
CA TYR A 599 -4.14 -17.80 -4.96
C TYR A 599 -3.08 -18.64 -4.23
N ASN A 600 -1.85 -18.67 -4.74
CA ASN A 600 -0.75 -19.50 -4.23
C ASN A 600 -1.11 -21.00 -4.16
N VAL A 601 -1.82 -21.52 -5.16
CA VAL A 601 -2.23 -22.93 -5.23
C VAL A 601 -1.16 -23.73 -5.99
N PRO A 602 -0.44 -24.66 -5.35
CA PRO A 602 0.52 -25.49 -6.05
C PRO A 602 -0.15 -26.36 -7.11
N ASP A 603 0.53 -26.56 -8.24
CA ASP A 603 0.07 -27.40 -9.35
C ASP A 603 -0.36 -28.82 -8.92
N SER A 604 0.26 -29.39 -7.89
CA SER A 604 -0.10 -30.70 -7.34
C SER A 604 -1.40 -30.73 -6.52
N ALA A 605 -1.93 -29.57 -6.13
CA ALA A 605 -3.10 -29.45 -5.26
C ALA A 605 -4.41 -29.13 -6.01
N ILE A 606 -4.36 -28.87 -7.32
CA ILE A 606 -5.51 -28.45 -8.13
C ILE A 606 -6.72 -29.38 -7.95
N ASP A 607 -6.54 -30.70 -8.11
CA ASP A 607 -7.63 -31.68 -7.99
C ASP A 607 -8.26 -31.71 -6.59
N GLU A 608 -7.43 -31.56 -5.55
CA GLU A 608 -7.89 -31.51 -4.16
C GLU A 608 -8.72 -30.26 -3.91
N VAL A 609 -8.22 -29.10 -4.34
CA VAL A 609 -8.88 -27.81 -4.16
C VAL A 609 -10.21 -27.76 -4.91
N ILE A 610 -10.25 -28.24 -6.15
CA ILE A 610 -11.48 -28.32 -6.93
C ILE A 610 -12.49 -29.24 -6.25
N THR A 611 -12.06 -30.42 -5.79
CA THR A 611 -12.93 -31.33 -5.02
C THR A 611 -13.46 -30.68 -3.74
N LEU A 612 -12.61 -29.95 -3.03
CA LEU A 612 -12.96 -29.24 -1.80
C LEU A 612 -13.94 -28.10 -2.05
N SER A 613 -13.76 -27.36 -3.14
CA SER A 613 -14.63 -26.25 -3.52
C SER A 613 -16.05 -26.70 -3.88
N LYS A 614 -16.19 -27.83 -4.60
CA LYS A 614 -17.50 -28.46 -4.86
C LYS A 614 -18.20 -28.84 -3.55
N LYS A 615 -17.47 -29.38 -2.56
CA LYS A 615 -18.02 -29.68 -1.23
C LYS A 615 -18.43 -28.44 -0.45
N ARG A 616 -17.81 -27.29 -0.73
CA ARG A 616 -18.13 -25.99 -0.14
C ARG A 616 -19.20 -25.22 -0.90
N GLY A 617 -19.78 -25.82 -1.95
CA GLY A 617 -20.92 -25.26 -2.69
C GLY A 617 -20.54 -24.23 -3.76
N ALA A 618 -19.25 -24.08 -4.10
CA ALA A 618 -18.83 -23.14 -5.13
C ALA A 618 -19.09 -23.68 -6.53
N GLY A 619 -19.90 -22.95 -7.30
CA GLY A 619 -20.15 -23.21 -8.72
C GLY A 619 -19.13 -22.52 -9.63
N PHE A 620 -18.45 -21.47 -9.14
CA PHE A 620 -17.34 -20.83 -9.85
C PHE A 620 -16.05 -20.92 -9.04
N ILE A 621 -14.92 -21.07 -9.72
CA ILE A 621 -13.59 -21.09 -9.11
C ILE A 621 -12.57 -20.33 -9.95
N GLN A 622 -11.60 -19.69 -9.31
CA GLN A 622 -10.34 -19.26 -9.93
C GLN A 622 -9.18 -19.78 -9.08
N LEU A 623 -8.23 -20.49 -9.70
CA LEU A 623 -6.99 -20.89 -9.06
C LEU A 623 -5.81 -20.25 -9.78
N THR A 624 -4.83 -19.79 -9.02
CA THR A 624 -3.56 -19.26 -9.55
C THR A 624 -2.41 -19.69 -8.64
N ASP A 625 -1.26 -19.96 -9.24
CA ASP A 625 0.01 -20.19 -8.54
C ASP A 625 0.75 -18.88 -8.18
N ASP A 626 0.20 -17.73 -8.58
CA ASP A 626 0.74 -16.42 -8.29
C ASP A 626 0.53 -15.99 -6.83
N LEU A 627 1.26 -14.94 -6.43
CA LEU A 627 1.35 -14.41 -5.07
C LEU A 627 0.82 -12.97 -4.99
N LEU A 628 0.65 -12.50 -3.76
CA LEU A 628 0.44 -11.09 -3.48
C LEU A 628 1.65 -10.23 -3.93
N PRO A 629 1.46 -8.95 -4.23
CA PRO A 629 0.27 -8.13 -3.98
C PRO A 629 -0.84 -8.20 -5.05
N ASN A 630 -0.58 -8.74 -6.24
CA ASN A 630 -1.58 -8.76 -7.31
C ASN A 630 -1.55 -10.09 -8.09
N PRO A 631 -2.24 -11.14 -7.64
CA PRO A 631 -2.22 -12.45 -8.29
C PRO A 631 -3.09 -12.54 -9.56
N TYR A 632 -3.55 -11.40 -10.09
CA TYR A 632 -4.53 -11.29 -11.18
C TYR A 632 -3.96 -10.60 -12.43
N ASP A 633 -2.70 -10.14 -12.39
CA ASP A 633 -2.02 -9.45 -13.47
C ASP A 633 -1.35 -10.40 -14.48
N ASN A 634 -1.23 -11.68 -14.14
CA ASN A 634 -0.67 -12.72 -14.99
C ASN A 634 -1.61 -13.92 -15.12
N LEU A 635 -1.62 -14.56 -16.30
CA LEU A 635 -2.27 -15.85 -16.50
C LEU A 635 -1.29 -16.98 -16.12
N PRO A 636 -1.68 -17.95 -15.27
CA PRO A 636 -0.88 -19.15 -15.02
C PRO A 636 -0.49 -19.87 -16.31
N ALA A 637 0.59 -20.66 -16.26
CA ALA A 637 1.04 -21.43 -17.41
C ALA A 637 -0.10 -22.29 -17.99
N ASP A 638 -0.16 -22.41 -19.32
CA ASP A 638 -1.27 -23.11 -20.00
C ASP A 638 -1.50 -24.55 -19.48
N SER A 639 -0.44 -25.27 -19.13
CA SER A 639 -0.56 -26.62 -18.53
C SER A 639 -1.26 -26.63 -17.17
N TYR A 640 -1.13 -25.55 -16.39
CA TYR A 640 -1.80 -25.36 -15.12
C TYR A 640 -3.29 -25.12 -15.34
N ILE A 641 -3.66 -24.18 -16.23
CA ILE A 641 -5.06 -23.89 -16.56
C ILE A 641 -5.77 -25.12 -17.13
N LYS A 642 -5.12 -25.87 -18.02
CA LYS A 642 -5.70 -27.12 -18.57
C LYS A 642 -6.05 -28.14 -17.50
N LYS A 643 -5.26 -28.25 -16.42
CA LYS A 643 -5.61 -29.13 -15.29
C LYS A 643 -6.85 -28.66 -14.55
N ILE A 644 -7.00 -27.36 -14.33
CA ILE A 644 -8.22 -26.79 -13.75
C ILE A 644 -9.42 -27.12 -14.65
N LEU A 645 -9.29 -26.85 -15.95
CA LEU A 645 -10.34 -27.10 -16.94
C LEU A 645 -10.71 -28.59 -17.01
N ASP A 646 -9.76 -29.51 -16.91
CA ASP A 646 -10.02 -30.94 -16.90
C ASP A 646 -10.79 -31.41 -15.65
N ALA A 647 -10.62 -30.72 -14.52
CA ALA A 647 -11.23 -31.07 -13.23
C ALA A 647 -12.61 -30.41 -12.97
N VAL A 648 -12.95 -29.34 -13.71
CA VAL A 648 -14.29 -28.75 -13.69
C VAL A 648 -15.21 -29.39 -14.74
N ASP A 649 -16.51 -29.41 -14.43
CA ASP A 649 -17.51 -30.13 -15.23
C ASP A 649 -17.97 -29.31 -16.44
N GLY A 650 -17.95 -27.97 -16.33
CA GLY A 650 -18.56 -27.07 -17.30
C GLY A 650 -20.08 -26.95 -17.11
N GLY A 651 -20.66 -25.87 -17.61
CA GLY A 651 -22.07 -25.56 -17.36
C GLY A 651 -22.58 -24.34 -18.12
N ALA A 652 -23.75 -23.87 -17.70
CA ALA A 652 -24.38 -22.65 -18.22
C ALA A 652 -24.63 -21.66 -17.08
N LEU A 653 -24.49 -20.37 -17.40
CA LEU A 653 -24.77 -19.29 -16.44
C LEU A 653 -26.23 -19.30 -16.01
N LEU A 654 -26.48 -18.99 -14.73
CA LEU A 654 -27.81 -18.71 -14.21
C LEU A 654 -28.00 -17.19 -14.19
N ASN A 655 -28.63 -16.67 -15.24
CA ASN A 655 -28.88 -15.23 -15.38
C ASN A 655 -30.38 -14.97 -15.26
N GLU A 656 -30.80 -14.30 -14.19
CA GLU A 656 -32.20 -13.95 -13.99
C GLU A 656 -32.49 -12.54 -14.55
N ASP A 657 -33.70 -12.30 -15.04
CA ASP A 657 -34.11 -10.95 -15.42
C ASP A 657 -34.25 -10.04 -14.19
N ALA A 658 -34.29 -8.71 -14.41
CA ALA A 658 -34.56 -7.75 -13.34
C ALA A 658 -35.86 -8.09 -12.58
N SER A 659 -35.86 -7.86 -11.27
CA SER A 659 -37.04 -8.08 -10.45
C SER A 659 -38.18 -7.15 -10.88
N SER A 660 -39.41 -7.66 -10.77
CA SER A 660 -40.60 -6.85 -11.03
C SER A 660 -40.83 -5.85 -9.91
N TRP A 661 -41.15 -4.60 -10.27
CA TRP A 661 -41.57 -3.60 -9.30
C TRP A 661 -42.75 -4.10 -8.46
N GLN A 662 -42.71 -3.81 -7.16
CA GLN A 662 -43.80 -4.13 -6.27
C GLN A 662 -45.11 -3.48 -6.76
N SER A 663 -46.19 -4.25 -6.81
CA SER A 663 -47.51 -3.70 -7.12
C SER A 663 -47.96 -2.75 -6.00
N GLY A 664 -48.67 -1.68 -6.36
CA GLY A 664 -49.07 -0.67 -5.37
C GLY A 664 -49.80 0.51 -5.99
N ILE A 665 -49.91 1.60 -5.23
CA ILE A 665 -50.44 2.86 -5.73
C ILE A 665 -49.41 3.58 -6.59
N SER A 666 -49.87 4.37 -7.57
CA SER A 666 -48.99 5.26 -8.32
C SER A 666 -48.34 6.30 -7.40
N ALA A 667 -47.12 6.71 -7.73
CA ALA A 667 -46.42 7.72 -6.96
C ALA A 667 -47.01 9.12 -7.18
N GLY A 668 -46.95 9.94 -6.12
CA GLY A 668 -47.30 11.36 -6.18
C GLY A 668 -46.28 12.20 -6.94
N ALA A 669 -46.57 13.48 -7.11
CA ALA A 669 -45.62 14.42 -7.72
C ALA A 669 -44.43 14.69 -6.80
N VAL A 670 -43.23 14.76 -7.37
CA VAL A 670 -42.03 15.22 -6.66
C VAL A 670 -42.07 16.74 -6.55
N SER A 671 -41.76 17.29 -5.38
CA SER A 671 -41.76 18.73 -5.13
C SER A 671 -40.50 19.17 -4.37
N GLY A 672 -40.21 20.47 -4.39
CA GLY A 672 -39.06 21.03 -3.67
C GLY A 672 -37.71 20.66 -4.25
N LEU A 673 -37.62 20.27 -5.53
CA LEU A 673 -36.34 20.05 -6.18
C LEU A 673 -35.52 21.35 -6.19
N THR A 674 -34.31 21.30 -5.65
CA THR A 674 -33.37 22.42 -5.55
C THR A 674 -31.94 21.97 -5.83
N VAL A 675 -31.13 22.89 -6.35
CA VAL A 675 -29.67 22.74 -6.44
C VAL A 675 -29.07 23.18 -5.11
N VAL A 676 -28.30 22.31 -4.47
CA VAL A 676 -27.64 22.56 -3.18
C VAL A 676 -26.26 23.17 -3.41
N THR A 677 -25.44 22.50 -4.24
CA THR A 677 -24.11 22.97 -4.65
C THR A 677 -23.86 22.62 -6.13
N SER A 678 -22.90 23.32 -6.72
CA SER A 678 -22.37 23.03 -8.06
C SER A 678 -20.87 23.30 -8.02
N GLU A 679 -20.11 22.48 -8.73
CA GLU A 679 -18.66 22.61 -8.92
C GLU A 679 -18.31 22.53 -10.42
N TYR A 680 -17.06 22.21 -10.76
CA TYR A 680 -16.59 22.06 -12.14
C TYR A 680 -17.30 20.94 -12.90
N THR A 681 -17.46 19.76 -12.30
CA THR A 681 -18.00 18.56 -12.97
C THR A 681 -19.12 17.88 -12.19
N SER A 682 -19.66 18.53 -11.16
CA SER A 682 -20.66 17.94 -10.29
C SER A 682 -21.71 18.94 -9.81
N ALA A 683 -22.87 18.41 -9.42
CA ALA A 683 -23.92 19.18 -8.78
C ALA A 683 -24.68 18.32 -7.78
N GLN A 684 -24.96 18.88 -6.60
CA GLN A 684 -25.80 18.23 -5.60
C GLN A 684 -27.23 18.73 -5.70
N LEU A 685 -28.17 17.80 -5.78
CA LEU A 685 -29.60 18.06 -5.87
C LEU A 685 -30.31 17.52 -4.62
N SER A 686 -31.40 18.15 -4.21
CA SER A 686 -32.28 17.67 -3.13
C SER A 686 -33.75 17.93 -3.45
N TRP A 687 -34.65 17.06 -3.00
CA TRP A 687 -36.10 17.17 -3.16
C TRP A 687 -36.86 16.65 -1.92
N TYR A 688 -38.18 16.89 -1.86
CA TYR A 688 -39.03 16.32 -0.81
C TYR A 688 -39.51 14.91 -1.16
N PRO A 689 -39.66 14.01 -0.16
CA PRO A 689 -40.22 12.69 -0.39
C PRO A 689 -41.63 12.75 -1.01
N ALA A 690 -41.87 11.93 -2.03
CA ALA A 690 -43.18 11.79 -2.68
C ALA A 690 -43.98 10.62 -2.09
N SER A 691 -45.30 10.80 -1.95
CA SER A 691 -46.18 9.74 -1.44
C SER A 691 -46.24 8.56 -2.40
N GLY A 692 -46.10 7.33 -1.89
CA GLY A 692 -46.20 6.11 -2.70
C GLY A 692 -44.96 5.84 -3.57
N ALA A 693 -43.86 6.55 -3.36
CA ALA A 693 -42.60 6.30 -4.06
C ALA A 693 -41.94 4.99 -3.58
N LEU A 694 -41.51 4.17 -4.54
CA LEU A 694 -40.60 3.03 -4.36
C LEU A 694 -39.16 3.42 -4.70
N GLY A 695 -38.97 4.44 -5.52
CA GLY A 695 -37.69 5.04 -5.87
C GLY A 695 -37.88 6.38 -6.57
N TYR A 696 -36.77 6.98 -7.01
CA TYR A 696 -36.75 8.19 -7.81
C TYR A 696 -35.83 8.02 -9.00
N HIS A 697 -36.28 8.51 -10.15
CA HIS A 697 -35.42 8.72 -11.32
C HIS A 697 -35.08 10.19 -11.42
N VAL A 698 -33.80 10.50 -11.49
CA VAL A 698 -33.27 11.83 -11.78
C VAL A 698 -32.95 11.89 -13.27
N TYR A 699 -33.48 12.90 -13.95
CA TYR A 699 -33.36 13.07 -15.39
C TYR A 699 -32.49 14.27 -15.72
N SER A 700 -31.61 14.10 -16.71
CA SER A 700 -31.03 15.20 -17.49
C SER A 700 -31.68 15.21 -18.87
N GLY A 701 -32.41 16.27 -19.19
CA GLY A 701 -33.31 16.26 -20.35
C GLY A 701 -34.32 15.12 -20.23
N ASN A 702 -34.28 14.13 -21.13
CA ASN A 702 -35.15 12.94 -21.09
C ASN A 702 -34.42 11.64 -20.66
N THR A 703 -33.12 11.74 -20.35
CA THR A 703 -32.28 10.59 -19.99
C THR A 703 -32.23 10.45 -18.48
N VAL A 704 -32.46 9.25 -17.96
CA VAL A 704 -32.22 8.95 -16.54
C VAL A 704 -30.71 8.98 -16.32
N VAL A 705 -30.25 9.80 -15.38
CA VAL A 705 -28.83 9.92 -15.01
C VAL A 705 -28.53 9.39 -13.61
N ALA A 706 -29.58 9.08 -12.85
CA ALA A 706 -29.51 8.31 -11.61
C ALA A 706 -30.89 7.73 -11.26
N SER A 707 -30.90 6.58 -10.63
CA SER A 707 -32.04 5.90 -10.05
C SER A 707 -31.72 5.57 -8.59
N VAL A 708 -32.55 6.01 -7.65
CA VAL A 708 -32.28 5.81 -6.22
C VAL A 708 -33.49 5.28 -5.45
N PRO A 709 -33.28 4.47 -4.41
CA PRO A 709 -34.36 4.05 -3.50
C PRO A 709 -35.13 5.24 -2.90
N ASN A 710 -36.38 5.00 -2.48
CA ASN A 710 -37.26 6.05 -1.94
C ASN A 710 -36.77 6.74 -0.66
N THR A 711 -35.80 6.16 0.03
CA THR A 711 -35.16 6.73 1.23
C THR A 711 -34.15 7.82 0.89
N MET A 712 -33.70 7.90 -0.37
CA MET A 712 -32.71 8.86 -0.85
C MET A 712 -33.42 10.03 -1.54
N THR A 713 -33.24 11.23 -0.99
CA THR A 713 -33.87 12.47 -1.49
C THR A 713 -32.86 13.61 -1.68
N GLN A 714 -31.59 13.25 -1.71
CA GLN A 714 -30.44 14.10 -2.02
C GLN A 714 -29.43 13.23 -2.76
N ILE A 715 -28.75 13.81 -3.74
CA ILE A 715 -27.79 13.10 -4.59
C ILE A 715 -26.78 14.07 -5.20
N THR A 716 -25.53 13.67 -5.31
CA THR A 716 -24.47 14.38 -6.01
C THR A 716 -24.22 13.70 -7.35
N LEU A 717 -24.54 14.39 -8.44
CA LEU A 717 -24.31 13.89 -9.80
C LEU A 717 -22.93 14.32 -10.28
N GLY A 718 -22.12 13.38 -10.74
CA GLY A 718 -20.82 13.62 -11.37
C GLY A 718 -20.87 13.66 -12.90
N SER A 719 -19.70 13.74 -13.52
CA SER A 719 -19.50 13.66 -14.97
C SER A 719 -20.22 14.74 -15.78
N LEU A 720 -20.48 15.89 -15.17
CA LEU A 720 -21.07 17.05 -15.84
C LEU A 720 -20.00 17.80 -16.64
N THR A 721 -20.36 18.31 -17.82
CA THR A 721 -19.46 19.16 -18.61
C THR A 721 -19.17 20.47 -17.88
N PRO A 722 -17.89 20.87 -17.70
CA PRO A 722 -17.52 22.15 -17.08
C PRO A 722 -17.96 23.38 -17.88
N GLY A 723 -18.27 24.47 -17.19
CA GLY A 723 -18.71 25.74 -17.77
C GLY A 723 -20.02 25.66 -18.56
N ALA A 724 -20.86 24.65 -18.30
CA ALA A 724 -22.05 24.35 -19.09
C ALA A 724 -23.32 24.35 -18.23
N SER A 725 -24.46 24.56 -18.90
CA SER A 725 -25.79 24.53 -18.29
C SER A 725 -26.40 23.13 -18.40
N HIS A 726 -26.91 22.60 -17.29
CA HIS A 726 -27.51 21.28 -17.18
C HIS A 726 -28.90 21.39 -16.54
N ASP A 727 -29.91 20.83 -17.19
CA ASP A 727 -31.31 20.89 -16.73
C ASP A 727 -31.74 19.55 -16.14
N PHE A 728 -32.13 19.57 -14.87
CA PHE A 728 -32.54 18.37 -14.12
C PHE A 728 -34.00 18.42 -13.69
N HIS A 729 -34.67 17.27 -13.73
CA HIS A 729 -35.95 17.06 -13.07
C HIS A 729 -36.03 15.66 -12.46
N VAL A 730 -36.92 15.46 -11.50
CA VAL A 730 -37.04 14.18 -10.77
C VAL A 730 -38.46 13.65 -10.88
N SER A 731 -38.61 12.35 -11.11
CA SER A 731 -39.90 11.67 -11.08
C SER A 731 -39.84 10.51 -10.09
N ALA A 732 -40.90 10.34 -9.29
CA ALA A 732 -41.02 9.21 -8.38
C ALA A 732 -41.52 7.98 -9.12
N VAL A 733 -40.98 6.81 -8.79
CA VAL A 733 -41.43 5.51 -9.30
C VAL A 733 -42.44 4.93 -8.31
N GLY A 734 -43.65 4.61 -8.77
CA GLY A 734 -44.73 4.05 -7.96
C GLY A 734 -44.93 2.55 -8.15
N GLY A 735 -46.05 2.04 -7.65
CA GLY A 735 -46.44 0.64 -7.79
C GLY A 735 -46.45 0.17 -9.25
N GLY A 736 -45.88 -1.01 -9.50
CA GLY A 736 -45.74 -1.57 -10.85
C GLY A 736 -44.68 -0.88 -11.72
N GLY A 737 -43.93 0.07 -11.18
CA GLY A 737 -42.95 0.87 -11.93
C GLY A 737 -43.54 2.10 -12.60
N ASP A 738 -44.82 2.40 -12.36
CA ASP A 738 -45.51 3.55 -12.95
C ASP A 738 -44.93 4.87 -12.43
N LEU A 739 -44.51 5.75 -13.34
CA LEU A 739 -43.95 7.05 -12.99
C LEU A 739 -45.04 8.02 -12.53
N GLY A 740 -44.77 8.70 -11.42
CA GLY A 740 -45.53 9.87 -10.96
C GLY A 740 -45.27 11.10 -11.82
N SER A 741 -45.95 12.21 -11.50
CA SER A 741 -45.68 13.49 -12.17
C SER A 741 -44.29 14.02 -11.82
N SER A 742 -43.55 14.46 -12.84
CA SER A 742 -42.22 15.05 -12.67
C SER A 742 -42.26 16.34 -11.84
N SER A 743 -41.17 16.62 -11.14
CA SER A 743 -40.92 17.91 -10.51
C SER A 743 -40.83 19.04 -11.54
N SER A 744 -40.79 20.29 -11.05
CA SER A 744 -40.24 21.39 -11.86
C SER A 744 -38.77 21.10 -12.22
N THR A 745 -38.34 21.60 -13.37
CA THR A 745 -36.93 21.57 -13.80
C THR A 745 -36.11 22.58 -13.00
N VAL A 746 -34.90 22.19 -12.60
CA VAL A 746 -33.86 23.09 -12.08
C VAL A 746 -32.69 23.12 -13.05
N THR A 747 -32.06 24.28 -13.19
CA THR A 747 -30.88 24.47 -14.03
C THR A 747 -29.65 24.66 -13.16
N VAL A 748 -28.61 23.87 -13.41
CA VAL A 748 -27.27 23.98 -12.81
C VAL A 748 -26.34 24.58 -13.86
N VAL A 749 -25.48 25.52 -13.46
CA VAL A 749 -24.37 25.99 -14.29
C VAL A 749 -23.08 25.61 -13.57
N THR A 750 -22.30 24.70 -14.17
CA THR A 750 -21.02 24.26 -13.62
C THR A 750 -19.93 25.32 -13.79
N ASP A 751 -18.92 25.27 -12.92
CA ASP A 751 -17.79 26.20 -12.99
C ASP A 751 -16.96 25.98 -14.26
N SER A 752 -16.45 27.07 -14.82
CA SER A 752 -15.59 27.03 -16.01
C SER A 752 -14.15 26.73 -15.63
N LEU A 753 -13.52 25.78 -16.32
CA LEU A 753 -12.10 25.47 -16.12
C LEU A 753 -11.20 26.67 -16.48
N PRO A 754 -10.22 27.05 -15.64
CA PRO A 754 -9.25 28.10 -15.97
C PRO A 754 -8.46 27.73 -17.22
N ASN A 755 -8.54 28.57 -18.27
CA ASN A 755 -7.94 28.31 -19.59
C ASN A 755 -8.33 26.96 -20.21
N GLY A 756 -9.46 26.37 -19.80
CA GLY A 756 -9.88 25.05 -20.27
C GLY A 756 -9.05 23.88 -19.74
N LYS A 757 -8.20 24.09 -18.73
CA LYS A 757 -7.32 23.05 -18.16
C LYS A 757 -7.92 22.42 -16.90
N THR A 758 -7.81 21.10 -16.79
CA THR A 758 -8.25 20.32 -15.62
C THR A 758 -7.22 20.27 -14.50
N VAL A 759 -5.96 20.52 -14.83
CA VAL A 759 -4.85 20.66 -13.89
C VAL A 759 -4.28 22.06 -14.07
N THR A 760 -4.00 22.76 -12.97
CA THR A 760 -3.50 24.14 -12.98
C THR A 760 -2.53 24.41 -11.82
N ASN A 761 -1.86 25.57 -11.83
CA ASN A 761 -1.03 26.07 -10.73
C ASN A 761 0.07 25.11 -10.25
N TRP A 762 0.57 24.26 -11.14
CA TRP A 762 1.63 23.32 -10.77
C TRP A 762 2.98 24.02 -10.65
N HIS A 763 3.76 23.64 -9.64
CA HIS A 763 5.12 24.12 -9.44
C HIS A 763 5.88 23.20 -8.48
N SER A 764 7.20 23.22 -8.57
CA SER A 764 8.12 22.54 -7.66
C SER A 764 8.89 23.56 -6.80
N THR A 765 9.25 23.16 -5.59
CA THR A 765 10.17 23.87 -4.70
C THR A 765 11.27 22.89 -4.26
N PRO A 766 12.31 22.70 -5.09
CA PRO A 766 13.43 21.82 -4.78
C PRO A 766 14.24 22.33 -3.59
N GLN A 767 14.65 21.40 -2.72
CA GLN A 767 15.65 21.59 -1.67
C GLN A 767 16.72 20.51 -1.81
N GLU A 768 17.74 20.54 -0.96
CA GLU A 768 18.92 19.66 -1.11
C GLU A 768 18.54 18.17 -1.03
N GLY A 769 17.77 17.75 -0.02
CA GLY A 769 17.31 16.35 0.17
C GLY A 769 15.80 16.12 0.04
N SER A 770 15.01 17.15 -0.22
CA SER A 770 13.54 17.05 -0.31
C SER A 770 12.99 18.01 -1.36
N THR A 771 11.79 17.73 -1.87
CA THR A 771 11.11 18.60 -2.82
C THR A 771 9.62 18.64 -2.50
N ILE A 772 9.05 19.84 -2.47
CA ILE A 772 7.60 20.03 -2.43
C ILE A 772 7.11 20.30 -3.84
N ILE A 773 6.13 19.53 -4.32
CA ILE A 773 5.43 19.77 -5.58
C ILE A 773 3.97 20.01 -5.27
N LYS A 774 3.38 21.02 -5.92
CA LYS A 774 1.95 21.35 -5.78
C LYS A 774 1.29 21.40 -7.13
N ALA A 775 -0.01 21.10 -7.17
CA ALA A 775 -0.88 21.37 -8.31
C ALA A 775 -2.35 21.36 -7.90
N ASP A 776 -3.18 22.10 -8.62
CA ASP A 776 -4.62 22.04 -8.47
C ASP A 776 -5.21 21.06 -9.49
N ILE A 777 -5.90 20.02 -9.01
CA ILE A 777 -6.59 19.01 -9.81
C ILE A 777 -8.08 19.26 -9.68
N LEU A 778 -8.68 19.89 -10.70
CA LEU A 778 -10.03 20.47 -10.62
C LEU A 778 -11.17 19.49 -10.93
N VAL A 779 -10.84 18.29 -11.41
CA VAL A 779 -11.78 17.23 -11.77
C VAL A 779 -11.24 15.87 -11.28
N PRO A 780 -12.10 14.88 -11.00
CA PRO A 780 -11.64 13.62 -10.43
C PRO A 780 -10.92 12.74 -11.45
N TYR A 781 -9.88 12.04 -11.00
CA TYR A 781 -9.15 11.03 -11.77
C TYR A 781 -8.97 9.75 -10.96
N ALA A 782 -8.85 8.60 -11.64
CA ALA A 782 -8.53 7.35 -10.98
C ALA A 782 -7.08 7.34 -10.49
N PHE A 783 -6.18 7.92 -11.29
CA PHE A 783 -4.78 8.06 -10.98
C PHE A 783 -4.31 9.49 -11.23
N VAL A 784 -3.59 10.03 -10.24
CA VAL A 784 -2.76 11.23 -10.37
C VAL A 784 -1.34 10.80 -10.04
N ARG A 785 -0.50 10.67 -11.06
CA ARG A 785 0.90 10.25 -10.93
C ARG A 785 1.81 11.44 -11.12
N LEU A 786 2.88 11.48 -10.34
CA LEU A 786 3.97 12.41 -10.55
C LEU A 786 5.17 11.63 -11.08
N TYR A 787 5.75 12.04 -12.19
CA TYR A 787 7.01 11.49 -12.69
C TYR A 787 8.12 12.53 -12.59
N LEU A 788 9.33 12.11 -12.24
CA LEU A 788 10.52 12.95 -12.34
C LEU A 788 11.31 12.54 -13.58
N TRP A 789 11.60 13.52 -14.43
CA TRP A 789 12.25 13.30 -15.73
C TRP A 789 13.56 14.09 -15.84
N ASP A 790 14.51 13.59 -16.63
CA ASP A 790 15.83 14.23 -16.80
C ASP A 790 16.18 14.56 -18.25
N SER A 791 15.58 13.85 -19.20
CA SER A 791 15.90 13.90 -20.63
C SER A 791 14.67 13.78 -21.53
N VAL A 792 14.78 14.28 -22.76
CA VAL A 792 13.81 14.05 -23.84
C VAL A 792 14.29 12.85 -24.66
N GLY A 793 13.43 11.84 -24.79
CA GLY A 793 13.82 10.51 -25.26
C GLY A 793 14.54 9.69 -24.19
N CYS A 794 14.41 8.36 -24.26
CA CYS A 794 15.07 7.43 -23.34
C CYS A 794 16.24 6.72 -24.02
N ASP A 795 17.36 6.57 -23.31
CA ASP A 795 18.42 5.63 -23.68
C ASP A 795 18.15 4.26 -23.04
N PHE A 796 17.41 3.40 -23.73
CA PHE A 796 17.05 2.10 -23.20
C PHE A 796 18.22 1.12 -23.02
N ASP A 797 19.40 1.40 -23.57
CA ASP A 797 20.57 0.52 -23.48
C ASP A 797 21.41 0.81 -22.24
N THR A 798 21.59 2.10 -21.90
CA THR A 798 22.49 2.50 -20.80
C THR A 798 21.81 3.20 -19.63
N ASP A 799 20.63 3.78 -19.84
CA ASP A 799 19.87 4.51 -18.82
C ASP A 799 18.35 4.31 -19.05
N PRO A 800 17.85 3.08 -18.82
CA PRO A 800 16.48 2.76 -19.14
C PRO A 800 15.54 3.48 -18.19
N GLY A 801 14.55 4.17 -18.76
CA GLY A 801 13.48 4.83 -18.04
C GLY A 801 12.11 4.59 -18.65
N TRP A 802 11.08 5.07 -17.97
CA TRP A 802 9.71 5.04 -18.46
C TRP A 802 9.42 6.29 -19.30
N SER A 803 8.90 6.09 -20.51
CA SER A 803 8.57 7.16 -21.43
C SER A 803 7.19 7.76 -21.14
N VAL A 804 7.12 9.08 -20.93
CA VAL A 804 5.84 9.81 -20.82
C VAL A 804 5.70 10.79 -21.97
N ASN A 805 4.70 10.59 -22.81
CA ASN A 805 4.45 11.41 -23.99
C ASN A 805 3.92 12.79 -23.61
N PHE A 806 4.40 13.84 -24.27
CA PHE A 806 3.81 15.20 -24.19
C PHE A 806 3.27 15.67 -25.55
N GLU A 807 3.77 15.09 -26.64
CA GLU A 807 3.15 15.15 -27.96
C GLU A 807 3.14 13.73 -28.57
N VAL A 808 2.41 13.55 -29.66
CA VAL A 808 2.46 12.30 -30.43
C VAL A 808 3.91 12.04 -30.86
N ASP A 809 4.42 10.86 -30.52
CA ASP A 809 5.80 10.42 -30.77
C ASP A 809 6.92 11.26 -30.09
N LYS A 810 6.59 12.16 -29.16
CA LYS A 810 7.58 12.87 -28.33
C LYS A 810 7.34 12.63 -26.85
N TYR A 811 8.40 12.22 -26.15
CA TYR A 811 8.34 11.81 -24.76
C TYR A 811 9.55 12.25 -23.96
N VAL A 812 9.32 12.42 -22.66
CA VAL A 812 10.39 12.56 -21.66
C VAL A 812 10.72 11.20 -21.05
N CYS A 813 11.97 11.02 -20.64
CA CYS A 813 12.40 9.83 -19.91
C CYS A 813 12.31 10.04 -18.41
N THR A 814 11.62 9.14 -17.73
CA THR A 814 11.34 9.24 -16.29
C THR A 814 11.97 8.08 -15.54
N HIS A 815 12.54 8.38 -14.37
CA HIS A 815 13.21 7.38 -13.53
C HIS A 815 12.56 7.21 -12.16
N TYR A 816 11.68 8.14 -11.79
CA TYR A 816 10.90 8.08 -10.56
C TYR A 816 9.44 8.32 -10.86
N MET A 817 8.59 7.61 -10.14
CA MET A 817 7.14 7.76 -10.18
C MET A 817 6.62 7.86 -8.75
N VAL A 818 5.70 8.77 -8.49
CA VAL A 818 4.87 8.78 -7.30
C VAL A 818 3.47 8.36 -7.71
N GLU A 819 2.94 7.37 -7.03
CA GLU A 819 1.53 6.97 -7.13
C GLU A 819 0.99 6.79 -5.70
N GLY A 820 -0.11 7.47 -5.40
CA GLY A 820 -0.62 7.57 -4.03
C GLY A 820 0.41 8.18 -3.09
N THR A 821 0.74 7.47 -2.00
CA THR A 821 1.72 7.89 -1.00
C THR A 821 3.06 7.16 -1.15
N THR A 822 3.33 6.53 -2.29
CA THR A 822 4.55 5.75 -2.51
C THR A 822 5.34 6.32 -3.66
N ILE A 823 6.66 6.45 -3.46
CA ILE A 823 7.60 6.76 -4.53
C ILE A 823 8.32 5.50 -4.97
N TYR A 824 8.46 5.37 -6.29
CA TYR A 824 9.04 4.23 -6.98
C TYR A 824 10.21 4.68 -7.83
N LYS A 825 11.21 3.80 -7.98
CA LYS A 825 12.26 3.90 -8.98
C LYS A 825 11.97 2.94 -10.12
N TYR A 826 12.18 3.39 -11.35
CA TYR A 826 12.04 2.53 -12.51
C TYR A 826 13.09 1.41 -12.46
N SER A 827 12.67 0.17 -12.73
CA SER A 827 13.51 -1.03 -12.68
C SER A 827 13.38 -1.91 -13.93
N GLY A 828 12.64 -1.44 -14.93
CA GLY A 828 12.44 -2.16 -16.19
C GLY A 828 13.68 -2.20 -17.06
N THR A 829 13.84 -3.31 -17.79
CA THR A 829 14.82 -3.43 -18.87
C THR A 829 14.09 -3.80 -20.15
N LEU A 830 14.45 -3.18 -21.27
CA LEU A 830 13.76 -3.39 -22.53
C LEU A 830 14.04 -4.82 -23.04
N PRO A 831 13.01 -5.67 -23.23
CA PRO A 831 13.23 -7.01 -23.78
C PRO A 831 13.80 -6.92 -25.19
N LYS A 832 14.70 -7.84 -25.54
CA LYS A 832 15.34 -7.87 -26.86
C LYS A 832 14.29 -7.95 -27.98
N GLY A 833 14.22 -6.90 -28.81
CA GLY A 833 13.28 -6.81 -29.92
C GLY A 833 11.95 -6.13 -29.59
N SER A 834 11.73 -5.74 -28.33
CA SER A 834 10.64 -4.84 -27.93
C SER A 834 11.01 -3.39 -28.20
N THR A 835 10.01 -2.55 -28.49
CA THR A 835 10.13 -1.09 -28.52
C THR A 835 9.34 -0.43 -27.38
N ALA A 836 8.67 -1.21 -26.55
CA ALA A 836 7.88 -0.73 -25.41
C ALA A 836 8.60 -1.06 -24.10
N PRO A 837 8.98 -0.04 -23.29
CA PRO A 837 9.52 -0.28 -21.95
C PRO A 837 8.48 -1.03 -21.10
N PRO A 838 8.87 -2.03 -20.30
CA PRO A 838 7.93 -2.72 -19.42
C PRO A 838 7.51 -1.81 -18.25
N TRP A 839 6.28 -1.95 -17.78
CA TRP A 839 5.81 -1.29 -16.56
C TRP A 839 6.42 -1.99 -15.34
N ALA A 840 7.64 -1.59 -14.97
CA ALA A 840 8.41 -2.22 -13.91
C ALA A 840 9.00 -1.16 -12.97
N TRP A 841 8.56 -1.22 -11.72
CA TRP A 841 8.82 -0.21 -10.70
C TRP A 841 9.18 -0.88 -9.39
N THR A 842 10.22 -0.38 -8.72
CA THR A 842 10.62 -0.82 -7.38
C THR A 842 10.22 0.26 -6.38
N SER A 843 9.38 -0.11 -5.42
CA SER A 843 9.00 0.78 -4.31
C SER A 843 10.25 1.21 -3.54
N MET A 844 10.39 2.51 -3.29
CA MET A 844 11.51 3.06 -2.54
C MET A 844 11.10 3.42 -1.11
N SER A 845 10.16 4.34 -0.96
CA SER A 845 9.73 4.88 0.32
C SER A 845 8.32 5.49 0.21
N THR A 846 7.81 5.96 1.33
CA THR A 846 6.56 6.72 1.37
C THR A 846 6.82 8.22 1.24
N ILE A 847 5.82 8.93 0.74
CA ILE A 847 5.79 10.39 0.63
C ILE A 847 4.59 10.93 1.40
N THR A 848 4.61 12.22 1.75
CA THR A 848 3.41 12.89 2.26
C THR A 848 2.62 13.45 1.09
N LEU A 849 1.34 13.09 0.99
CA LEU A 849 0.39 13.67 0.05
C LEU A 849 -0.75 14.31 0.84
N ASP A 850 -0.77 15.64 0.86
CA ASP A 850 -1.86 16.41 1.45
C ASP A 850 -2.77 16.95 0.34
N ILE A 851 -4.07 16.69 0.46
CA ILE A 851 -5.09 17.19 -0.46
C ILE A 851 -6.01 18.11 0.33
N THR A 852 -6.09 19.37 -0.08
CA THR A 852 -7.00 20.37 0.50
C THR A 852 -7.76 21.03 -0.64
N ASP A 853 -9.08 20.90 -0.63
CA ASP A 853 -9.96 21.27 -1.75
C ASP A 853 -9.48 20.59 -3.06
N TYR A 854 -8.99 21.36 -4.03
CA TYR A 854 -8.42 20.85 -5.28
C TYR A 854 -6.89 20.78 -5.27
N THR A 855 -6.22 21.32 -4.24
CA THR A 855 -4.76 21.43 -4.23
C THR A 855 -4.12 20.17 -3.67
N TYR A 856 -3.33 19.51 -4.51
CA TYR A 856 -2.48 18.38 -4.14
C TYR A 856 -1.11 18.92 -3.78
N THR A 857 -0.58 18.47 -2.64
CA THR A 857 0.78 18.80 -2.18
C THR A 857 1.55 17.52 -1.92
N TRP A 858 2.51 17.21 -2.78
CA TRP A 858 3.45 16.10 -2.60
C TRP A 858 4.72 16.60 -1.91
N THR A 859 5.14 15.93 -0.86
CA THR A 859 6.45 16.15 -0.23
C THR A 859 7.32 14.92 -0.45
N LEU A 860 8.30 15.06 -1.35
CA LEU A 860 9.18 13.99 -1.77
C LEU A 860 10.44 13.93 -0.89
N PRO A 861 10.95 12.72 -0.59
CA PRO A 861 12.25 12.51 0.05
C PRO A 861 13.40 12.58 -0.97
N LEU A 862 13.18 13.26 -2.10
CA LEU A 862 14.18 13.49 -3.15
C LEU A 862 14.35 14.99 -3.34
N GLY A 863 15.60 15.42 -3.45
CA GLY A 863 15.98 16.80 -3.69
C GLY A 863 17.08 16.91 -4.73
N THR A 864 17.68 18.10 -4.82
CA THR A 864 18.72 18.43 -5.81
C THR A 864 20.00 17.60 -5.67
N LEU A 865 20.22 16.92 -4.53
CA LEU A 865 21.33 15.97 -4.38
C LEU A 865 21.15 14.69 -5.20
N THR A 866 19.91 14.28 -5.47
CA THR A 866 19.61 13.00 -6.11
C THR A 866 19.29 13.17 -7.59
N THR A 867 18.38 14.09 -7.91
CA THR A 867 17.95 14.35 -9.29
C THR A 867 17.42 15.78 -9.42
N ASP A 868 17.25 16.25 -10.66
CA ASP A 868 16.62 17.54 -10.92
C ASP A 868 15.10 17.44 -10.72
N THR A 869 14.65 17.67 -9.49
CA THR A 869 13.24 17.63 -9.12
C THR A 869 12.46 18.88 -9.56
N SER A 870 13.11 19.82 -10.24
CA SER A 870 12.40 20.90 -10.93
C SER A 870 11.72 20.41 -12.22
N LYS A 871 12.17 19.27 -12.75
CA LYS A 871 11.63 18.62 -13.93
C LYS A 871 10.68 17.49 -13.54
N PHE A 872 9.39 17.70 -13.75
CA PHE A 872 8.38 16.71 -13.41
C PHE A 872 7.25 16.65 -14.43
N VAL A 873 6.48 15.56 -14.40
CA VAL A 873 5.22 15.42 -15.15
C VAL A 873 4.13 15.08 -14.17
N ILE A 874 3.02 15.81 -14.22
CA ILE A 874 1.77 15.35 -13.60
C ILE A 874 0.99 14.62 -14.68
N GLN A 875 0.77 13.32 -14.47
CA GLN A 875 -0.11 12.53 -15.31
C GLN A 875 -1.43 12.30 -14.60
N THR A 876 -2.52 12.55 -15.30
CA THR A 876 -3.88 12.24 -14.84
C THR A 876 -4.50 11.19 -15.75
N GLN A 877 -5.14 10.17 -15.19
CA GLN A 877 -5.72 9.05 -15.94
C GLN A 877 -6.99 8.50 -15.27
N GLY A 878 -7.95 8.06 -16.07
CA GLY A 878 -9.19 7.42 -15.61
C GLY A 878 -10.24 8.44 -15.15
N TYR A 879 -11.52 8.09 -15.32
CA TYR A 879 -12.72 8.93 -15.06
C TYR A 879 -12.86 10.21 -15.92
N ASN A 880 -11.75 10.79 -16.36
CA ASN A 880 -11.66 11.92 -17.28
C ASN A 880 -10.52 11.71 -18.28
N VAL A 881 -10.51 12.54 -19.34
CA VAL A 881 -9.54 12.43 -20.44
C VAL A 881 -8.11 12.47 -19.88
N GLN A 882 -7.27 11.53 -20.31
CA GLN A 882 -5.88 11.46 -19.87
C GLN A 882 -5.12 12.75 -20.24
N GLY A 883 -4.28 13.22 -19.32
CA GLY A 883 -3.43 14.39 -19.52
C GLY A 883 -2.02 14.17 -18.98
N ASN A 884 -1.01 14.70 -19.68
CA ASN A 884 0.37 14.76 -19.21
C ASN A 884 0.77 16.25 -19.18
N PHE A 885 1.03 16.77 -17.98
CA PHE A 885 1.40 18.17 -17.74
C PHE A 885 2.88 18.22 -17.40
N VAL A 886 3.72 18.48 -18.39
CA VAL A 886 5.18 18.45 -18.28
C VAL A 886 5.71 19.81 -17.83
N GLU A 887 6.56 19.81 -16.81
CA GLU A 887 7.27 20.96 -16.30
C GLU A 887 8.79 20.69 -16.33
N PRO A 888 9.61 21.60 -16.87
CA PRO A 888 9.23 22.67 -17.79
C PRO A 888 8.66 22.12 -19.10
N ASP A 889 7.76 22.86 -19.75
CA ASP A 889 7.06 22.40 -20.95
C ASP A 889 8.04 22.15 -22.11
N ALA A 890 8.30 20.87 -22.40
CA ALA A 890 9.20 20.47 -23.47
C ALA A 890 8.65 20.79 -24.88
N SER A 891 7.34 21.05 -25.01
CA SER A 891 6.72 21.43 -26.30
C SER A 891 7.02 22.86 -26.73
N ASP A 892 7.47 23.72 -25.81
CA ASP A 892 7.93 25.07 -26.16
C ASP A 892 9.24 25.06 -26.96
N TYR A 893 9.85 23.90 -27.21
CA TYR A 893 11.11 23.75 -27.92
C TYR A 893 10.92 22.92 -29.18
N ASP A 894 11.38 23.44 -30.32
CA ASP A 894 11.54 22.65 -31.54
C ASP A 894 13.03 22.45 -31.84
N CYS A 895 13.39 21.26 -32.30
CA CYS A 895 14.75 20.96 -32.75
C CYS A 895 14.88 21.10 -34.26
N GLU A 896 14.04 21.93 -34.86
CA GLU A 896 14.12 22.25 -36.27
C GLU A 896 15.22 23.30 -36.51
N GLY A 897 15.56 23.48 -37.79
CA GLY A 897 16.60 24.39 -38.21
C GLY A 897 17.02 24.09 -39.63
N SER A 898 18.05 24.80 -40.09
CA SER A 898 18.63 24.57 -41.40
C SER A 898 19.07 23.11 -41.57
N THR A 899 18.92 22.56 -42.77
CA THR A 899 19.52 21.25 -43.12
C THR A 899 21.05 21.24 -42.94
N MET A 900 21.67 22.44 -42.93
CA MET A 900 23.09 22.65 -42.69
C MET A 900 23.49 22.56 -41.22
N CYS A 901 22.55 22.42 -40.29
CA CYS A 901 22.85 22.11 -38.88
C CYS A 901 23.63 20.79 -38.73
N SER A 902 23.57 19.90 -39.71
CA SER A 902 24.40 18.70 -39.78
C SER A 902 25.91 18.97 -39.96
N THR A 903 26.32 20.20 -40.28
CA THR A 903 27.73 20.58 -40.55
C THR A 903 28.68 20.15 -39.40
N PRO A 904 29.89 19.64 -39.73
CA PRO A 904 30.92 19.38 -38.72
C PRO A 904 31.26 20.64 -37.91
N ASP A 905 31.60 20.49 -36.64
CA ASP A 905 31.92 21.58 -35.69
C ASP A 905 30.76 22.55 -35.36
N MET A 906 29.55 22.34 -35.88
CA MET A 906 28.39 23.21 -35.64
C MET A 906 28.14 23.47 -34.15
N LEU A 907 28.08 22.41 -33.33
CA LEU A 907 27.87 22.52 -31.88
C LEU A 907 28.94 23.39 -31.21
N LYS A 908 30.21 23.15 -31.55
CA LYS A 908 31.35 23.91 -31.05
C LYS A 908 31.22 25.39 -31.42
N TRP A 909 30.80 25.71 -32.64
CA TRP A 909 30.56 27.08 -33.05
C TRP A 909 29.40 27.72 -32.28
N CYS A 910 28.30 27.00 -32.08
CA CYS A 910 27.19 27.50 -31.26
C CYS A 910 27.66 27.82 -29.83
N ASP A 911 28.48 26.93 -29.25
CA ASP A 911 29.01 27.10 -27.89
C ASP A 911 29.90 28.33 -27.79
N HIS A 912 30.70 28.58 -28.83
CA HIS A 912 31.46 29.83 -28.90
C HIS A 912 30.53 31.04 -29.07
N ALA A 913 29.53 30.99 -29.94
CA ALA A 913 28.60 32.10 -30.16
C ALA A 913 27.87 32.50 -28.88
N VAL A 914 27.32 31.53 -28.13
CA VAL A 914 26.59 31.85 -26.89
C VAL A 914 27.51 32.37 -25.78
N ASN A 915 28.73 31.85 -25.68
CA ASN A 915 29.66 32.23 -24.60
C ASN A 915 30.35 33.57 -24.84
N TYR A 916 30.25 34.12 -26.06
CA TYR A 916 30.75 35.45 -26.43
C TYR A 916 29.65 36.52 -26.54
N LEU A 917 28.45 36.25 -25.99
CA LEU A 917 27.40 37.26 -25.84
C LEU A 917 27.81 38.36 -24.86
N HIS A 918 27.26 39.56 -25.01
CA HIS A 918 27.19 40.55 -23.94
C HIS A 918 26.35 40.00 -22.77
N ARG A 919 26.99 39.55 -21.68
CA ARG A 919 26.36 38.83 -20.55
C ARG A 919 26.00 39.77 -19.40
N ASP A 920 24.91 40.52 -19.55
CA ASP A 920 24.24 41.26 -18.50
C ASP A 920 22.73 40.98 -18.47
N ASP A 921 22.04 41.58 -17.49
CA ASP A 921 20.58 41.50 -17.32
C ASP A 921 19.83 42.64 -18.04
N ASP A 922 20.56 43.58 -18.64
CA ASP A 922 19.96 44.63 -19.46
C ASP A 922 19.47 44.03 -20.79
N PRO A 923 18.28 44.42 -21.30
CA PRO A 923 17.68 43.82 -22.48
C PRO A 923 18.35 44.32 -23.78
N PHE A 924 19.64 44.01 -23.95
CA PHE A 924 20.48 44.42 -25.07
C PHE A 924 20.02 43.83 -26.41
N TYR A 925 19.63 42.55 -26.42
CA TYR A 925 19.28 41.87 -27.66
C TYR A 925 17.82 42.09 -28.02
N ASN A 926 17.54 42.62 -29.21
CA ASN A 926 16.19 43.00 -29.57
C ASN A 926 15.96 43.01 -31.08
N THR A 927 14.70 42.77 -31.48
CA THR A 927 14.25 42.68 -32.89
C THR A 927 13.96 44.02 -33.54
N ASN A 928 13.91 45.10 -32.76
CA ASN A 928 13.64 46.46 -33.24
C ASN A 928 14.91 47.31 -33.46
N GLY A 929 16.08 46.75 -33.11
CA GLY A 929 17.37 47.43 -33.11
C GLY A 929 18.17 47.21 -34.38
N ALA A 930 19.48 47.46 -34.32
CA ALA A 930 20.38 47.14 -35.42
C ALA A 930 20.51 45.60 -35.60
N ALA A 931 20.83 45.13 -36.80
CA ALA A 931 20.99 43.69 -37.08
C ALA A 931 22.09 43.00 -36.22
N SER A 932 23.06 43.77 -35.72
CA SER A 932 24.10 43.32 -34.77
C SER A 932 23.58 43.18 -33.33
N GLN A 933 22.34 43.58 -33.05
CA GLN A 933 21.71 43.48 -31.73
C GLN A 933 20.64 42.39 -31.69
N THR A 934 20.46 41.63 -32.77
CA THR A 934 19.53 40.49 -32.77
C THR A 934 20.23 39.18 -32.47
N ARG A 935 21.58 39.13 -32.55
CA ARG A 935 22.33 37.87 -32.62
C ARG A 935 23.75 37.99 -32.10
N ASN A 936 24.38 36.83 -31.89
CA ASN A 936 25.82 36.63 -32.05
C ASN A 936 26.06 35.38 -32.89
N CYS A 937 27.21 35.25 -33.54
CA CYS A 937 27.58 34.05 -34.27
C CYS A 937 29.07 33.74 -34.17
N TRP A 938 29.42 32.46 -34.40
CA TRP A 938 30.81 32.03 -34.55
C TRP A 938 30.97 31.00 -35.67
N GLY A 939 32.14 30.95 -36.31
CA GLY A 939 32.37 30.09 -37.45
C GLY A 939 33.76 30.20 -38.10
N ASP A 940 33.87 29.70 -39.34
CA ASP A 940 35.08 29.68 -40.15
C ASP A 940 35.12 30.79 -41.23
N GLN A 941 34.38 31.89 -41.01
CA GLN A 941 34.13 33.00 -41.95
C GLN A 941 33.23 32.67 -43.14
N THR A 942 32.95 31.40 -43.43
CA THR A 942 32.01 30.98 -44.48
C THR A 942 30.77 30.32 -43.89
N ARG A 943 30.98 29.51 -42.87
CA ARG A 943 29.99 28.68 -42.19
C ARG A 943 30.09 28.95 -40.71
N GLY A 944 28.96 28.99 -40.02
CA GLY A 944 28.95 29.21 -38.58
C GLY A 944 27.62 28.85 -37.96
N CYS A 945 27.55 29.02 -36.65
CA CYS A 945 26.33 28.94 -35.87
C CYS A 945 26.01 30.31 -35.28
N GLY A 946 24.74 30.69 -35.31
CA GLY A 946 24.23 31.87 -34.64
C GLY A 946 23.23 31.53 -33.56
N VAL A 947 23.21 32.35 -32.51
CA VAL A 947 22.15 32.37 -31.49
C VAL A 947 21.49 33.73 -31.60
N PHE A 948 20.17 33.77 -31.81
CA PHE A 948 19.46 35.02 -32.09
C PHE A 948 18.04 35.06 -31.56
N VAL A 949 17.59 36.27 -31.23
CA VAL A 949 16.20 36.56 -30.86
C VAL A 949 15.39 36.90 -32.12
N GLN A 950 14.20 36.31 -32.22
CA GLN A 950 13.24 36.57 -33.30
C GLN A 950 11.84 36.85 -32.73
N GLY A 951 10.92 37.25 -33.60
CA GLY A 951 9.56 37.65 -33.23
C GLY A 951 9.31 39.15 -33.39
N THR A 952 8.16 39.61 -32.91
CA THR A 952 7.75 41.02 -33.03
C THR A 952 7.94 41.73 -31.70
N ASN A 953 8.69 42.84 -31.68
CA ASN A 953 8.98 43.64 -30.48
C ASN A 953 9.67 42.87 -29.33
N CYS A 954 10.46 41.88 -29.69
CA CYS A 954 11.22 41.08 -28.73
C CYS A 954 12.45 41.81 -28.23
N SER A 955 12.66 41.77 -26.92
CA SER A 955 13.81 42.33 -26.21
C SER A 955 14.17 41.41 -25.06
N ILE A 956 15.40 40.91 -25.03
CA ILE A 956 15.90 39.98 -24.01
C ILE A 956 17.32 40.36 -23.59
N SER A 957 17.71 39.98 -22.39
CA SER A 957 19.08 40.17 -21.91
C SER A 957 20.02 39.11 -22.49
N GLY A 958 21.33 39.33 -22.38
CA GLY A 958 22.28 38.31 -22.79
C GLY A 958 22.33 37.10 -21.85
N ASN A 959 21.99 37.30 -20.58
CA ASN A 959 21.80 36.20 -19.64
C ASN A 959 20.58 35.35 -20.00
N ASP A 960 19.46 35.98 -20.35
CA ASP A 960 18.25 35.29 -20.85
C ASP A 960 18.57 34.47 -22.09
N MET A 961 19.22 35.07 -23.11
CA MET A 961 19.55 34.37 -24.35
C MET A 961 20.51 33.19 -24.11
N TRP A 962 21.45 33.34 -23.17
CA TRP A 962 22.34 32.23 -22.80
C TRP A 962 21.60 31.12 -22.07
N ASN A 963 20.67 31.45 -21.17
CA ASN A 963 19.84 30.47 -20.47
C ASN A 963 18.91 29.73 -21.44
N ASP A 964 18.23 30.45 -22.33
CA ASP A 964 17.35 29.90 -23.36
C ASP A 964 18.14 28.94 -24.27
N TYR A 965 19.38 29.28 -24.63
CA TYR A 965 20.27 28.37 -25.35
C TYR A 965 20.57 27.06 -24.59
N GLN A 966 20.79 27.14 -23.27
CA GLN A 966 20.98 25.92 -22.47
C GLN A 966 19.69 25.10 -22.43
N ASN A 967 18.54 25.76 -22.30
CA ASN A 967 17.23 25.13 -22.22
C ASN A 967 16.83 24.43 -23.52
N ILE A 968 17.11 25.01 -24.69
CA ILE A 968 16.92 24.37 -26.00
C ILE A 968 17.59 22.99 -26.06
N ARG A 969 18.71 22.82 -25.35
CA ARG A 969 19.44 21.55 -25.31
C ARG A 969 18.99 20.64 -24.17
N LYS A 970 18.86 21.20 -22.97
CA LYS A 970 18.63 20.42 -21.74
C LYS A 970 17.16 20.09 -21.50
N ILE A 971 16.26 20.95 -21.96
CA ILE A 971 14.80 20.80 -21.84
C ILE A 971 14.25 20.37 -23.20
N GLY A 972 14.63 21.04 -24.29
CA GLY A 972 14.17 20.68 -25.63
C GLY A 972 14.84 19.44 -26.25
N GLY A 973 15.95 18.97 -25.68
CA GLY A 973 16.69 17.81 -26.21
C GLY A 973 17.41 18.08 -27.55
N CYS A 974 17.57 19.33 -27.96
CA CYS A 974 18.08 19.65 -29.29
C CYS A 974 19.60 19.51 -29.40
N ASN A 975 20.05 18.59 -30.25
CA ASN A 975 21.47 18.23 -30.38
C ASN A 975 22.36 19.34 -30.96
N LYS A 976 21.84 20.17 -31.87
CA LYS A 976 22.64 21.18 -32.59
C LYS A 976 21.90 22.50 -32.75
N CYS A 977 20.83 22.46 -33.51
CA CYS A 977 19.95 23.60 -33.77
C CYS A 977 18.61 23.36 -33.10
N GLY A 978 17.90 24.45 -32.85
CA GLY A 978 16.59 24.43 -32.26
C GLY A 978 16.13 25.82 -31.87
N THR A 979 14.86 25.94 -31.54
CA THR A 979 14.21 27.18 -31.17
C THR A 979 13.44 26.98 -29.88
N TYR A 980 13.52 27.98 -28.99
CA TYR A 980 12.64 28.11 -27.84
C TYR A 980 11.56 29.16 -28.13
N HIS A 981 10.29 28.76 -28.00
CA HIS A 981 9.11 29.60 -28.12
C HIS A 981 8.74 30.18 -26.76
N ARG A 982 9.18 31.42 -26.49
CA ARG A 982 8.82 32.10 -25.24
C ARG A 982 7.33 32.45 -25.26
N GLY A 983 6.67 32.36 -24.10
CA GLY A 983 5.24 32.66 -23.95
C GLY A 983 4.78 34.09 -24.31
N ASN A 984 5.72 35.02 -24.54
CA ASN A 984 5.43 36.38 -25.02
C ASN A 984 5.48 36.53 -26.55
N GLY A 985 5.62 35.43 -27.30
CA GLY A 985 5.72 35.42 -28.76
C GLY A 985 7.12 35.69 -29.30
N CYS A 986 8.13 35.72 -28.44
CA CYS A 986 9.54 35.82 -28.82
C CYS A 986 10.17 34.46 -28.97
N LEU A 987 11.13 34.36 -29.89
CA LEU A 987 11.86 33.13 -30.13
C LEU A 987 13.34 33.35 -29.82
N VAL A 988 14.00 32.36 -29.24
CA VAL A 988 15.46 32.25 -29.27
C VAL A 988 15.82 31.05 -30.11
N THR A 989 16.58 31.27 -31.18
CA THR A 989 16.90 30.25 -32.17
C THR A 989 18.40 30.06 -32.28
N ILE A 990 18.80 28.79 -32.33
CA ILE A 990 20.15 28.32 -32.64
C ILE A 990 20.10 27.74 -34.05
N ASP A 991 20.76 28.37 -35.02
CA ASP A 991 20.75 27.89 -36.40
C ASP A 991 22.06 28.18 -37.15
N TYR A 992 22.22 27.52 -38.29
CA TYR A 992 23.32 27.73 -39.22
C TYR A 992 23.28 29.14 -39.82
N VAL A 993 24.44 29.80 -39.80
CA VAL A 993 24.63 31.13 -40.39
C VAL A 993 25.72 31.07 -41.47
N TYR A 994 25.38 31.59 -42.65
CA TYR A 994 26.35 31.79 -43.73
C TYR A 994 27.10 33.11 -43.55
N GLN A 995 28.42 33.10 -43.78
CA GLN A 995 29.33 34.25 -43.62
C GLN A 995 29.32 34.86 -42.21
N CYS A 996 29.42 34.01 -41.19
CA CYS A 996 29.60 34.51 -39.83
C CYS A 996 30.96 35.21 -39.65
N ASN A 997 30.97 36.48 -39.27
CA ASN A 997 32.19 37.28 -39.09
C ASN A 997 32.77 37.22 -37.66
N ASN A 998 32.48 36.14 -36.92
CA ASN A 998 32.96 35.84 -35.56
C ASN A 998 32.78 36.95 -34.48
N HIS A 999 32.11 38.06 -34.80
CA HIS A 999 31.96 39.26 -33.95
C HIS A 999 30.77 40.13 -34.42
N ASP A 1000 29.62 39.52 -34.73
CA ASP A 1000 28.41 40.24 -35.19
C ASP A 1000 27.50 40.66 -34.06
#